data_AF-A0A127CQN8-F1
#
_entry.id   AF-A0A127CQN8-F1
#
_cell.length_a   1.000
_cell.length_b   1.000
_cell.length_c   1.000
_cell.angle_alpha   90.00
_cell.angle_beta   90.00
_cell.angle_gamma   90.00
#
_symmetry.space_group_name_H-M   'P 1'
#
loop_
_entity.id
_entity.type
_entity.pdbx_description
1 polymer ?
#
loop_
_entity_poly.entity_id
_entity_poly.type
_entity_poly.pdbx_seq_one_letter_code
_entity_poly.pdbx_strand_id
1 'polypeptide(L)'
;MIERRFWFALLVAAIPGVAKAETIIFDPDIGSERTYHLEISMASGFSDSDGFYDNQFVSALTRFAVTGRDDDGEISMDVFPLWFAYDEGSRVTSTAFGDAPDDLAALMREGFSATIDPESHGLTDFAPRGDAEMPEAMLAQMRDQLGQPVLPVAIEAEKGWSTTTTLPGIADVEITVSAVTPDAVFLSYEGASEDTRLSGVSVLARDGGWVERSVMTYDTRIDPGADDERFSRQTIAMANTESPFPLYTHAFRGEPEWHDMPTFPFSTIVMPPEPDMVFTGKPGEADKHGKTYTLSFTHDPATGSNIGRFALHDLHLFDGDTELPTAFIATMPVTVPQSSDRFRTVSRARPVGIGDVRDELDRATELRAKVDWYPSEPFTLTLRPDADGKASATRNGASAEFRPTDDGYELLLSGKTWDFFGLSFPEGSNVQGQIYAADSGADWLTPTESQARRLALPDYSGLKVALKAETVPEKIEIRVERYAENPATTRTVTFRTERGKRLDPDTEPETRSLYPDGAPPALDALTPEGLDLAALRFRLATTQAKHCEAGLDEPVSLAGHDLVFETQADERTGTTTLQLETDDGIRTHFYGHEPITVVIDCASVVSWREATETLDPERPWLIDPEALGADSTMTIGAFNARFRLVDAEGTALALVAPDGTPLAPDDTLASARFDDGHIRAAGRPERILEADAGSDPLARRFEIRFPDLPEPGEDAR
;
A
#
# COMPACT_ATOMS: atom_id res chain seq x y z
N MET A 1 17.30 24.55 -2.61
CA MET A 1 16.62 23.89 -3.76
C MET A 1 15.54 22.93 -3.29
N ILE A 2 15.76 22.17 -2.21
CA ILE A 2 14.71 21.37 -1.55
C ILE A 2 13.59 22.29 -1.03
N GLU A 3 13.91 23.47 -0.50
CA GLU A 3 12.92 24.42 0.05
C GLU A 3 11.91 24.96 -0.97
N ARG A 4 12.10 24.71 -2.29
CA ARG A 4 11.20 25.21 -3.34
C ARG A 4 10.21 24.17 -3.86
N ARG A 5 10.21 22.93 -3.33
CA ARG A 5 9.31 21.84 -3.75
C ARG A 5 8.15 21.56 -2.79
N PHE A 6 8.21 22.03 -1.55
CA PHE A 6 7.19 21.77 -0.53
C PHE A 6 5.91 22.61 -0.67
N TRP A 7 6.00 23.77 -1.35
CA TRP A 7 5.01 24.85 -1.26
C TRP A 7 3.95 24.85 -2.38
N PHE A 8 3.88 23.82 -3.21
CA PHE A 8 3.09 23.87 -4.45
C PHE A 8 1.61 23.48 -4.34
N ALA A 9 1.16 22.90 -3.21
CA ALA A 9 -0.20 22.40 -3.09
C ALA A 9 -0.81 22.54 -1.69
N LEU A 10 -1.39 23.71 -1.44
CA LEU A 10 -2.39 23.96 -0.42
C LEU A 10 -3.57 24.70 -1.07
N LEU A 11 -4.54 23.94 -1.57
CA LEU A 11 -5.75 24.39 -2.30
C LEU A 11 -7.01 23.92 -1.53
N VAL A 12 -8.18 24.60 -1.63
CA VAL A 12 -9.60 24.17 -1.32
C VAL A 12 -10.54 25.40 -1.08
N ALA A 13 -11.90 25.25 -1.11
CA ALA A 13 -12.86 26.20 -1.74
C ALA A 13 -14.07 26.89 -0.99
N ALA A 14 -14.68 27.94 -1.61
CA ALA A 14 -15.73 28.91 -1.13
C ALA A 14 -16.53 29.64 -2.30
N ILE A 15 -17.47 30.63 -2.09
CA ILE A 15 -18.11 31.63 -3.08
C ILE A 15 -18.42 33.00 -2.31
N PRO A 16 -19.21 34.10 -2.68
CA PRO A 16 -20.66 34.38 -2.27
C PRO A 16 -21.57 35.52 -2.96
N GLY A 17 -22.72 35.23 -3.63
CA GLY A 17 -24.00 36.06 -3.60
C GLY A 17 -24.75 36.53 -4.91
N VAL A 18 -26.10 36.71 -5.13
CA VAL A 18 -27.43 36.32 -4.56
C VAL A 18 -28.64 36.62 -5.54
N ALA A 19 -29.74 35.80 -5.57
CA ALA A 19 -31.20 36.15 -5.70
C ALA A 19 -32.11 35.99 -6.99
N LYS A 20 -32.98 34.95 -6.97
CA LYS A 20 -34.20 34.61 -7.80
C LYS A 20 -34.07 34.70 -9.34
N ALA A 21 -33.70 33.64 -10.08
CA ALA A 21 -33.75 32.18 -9.80
C ALA A 21 -32.87 31.74 -8.62
N GLU A 22 -32.82 30.46 -8.22
CA GLU A 22 -32.01 30.12 -7.04
C GLU A 22 -30.51 30.19 -7.38
N THR A 23 -29.99 31.40 -7.32
CA THR A 23 -28.61 31.74 -7.64
C THR A 23 -27.73 31.21 -6.52
N ILE A 24 -26.91 30.22 -6.84
CA ILE A 24 -25.99 29.53 -5.94
C ILE A 24 -24.69 30.30 -5.80
N ILE A 25 -24.30 30.31 -4.53
CA ILE A 25 -23.54 31.31 -3.82
C ILE A 25 -23.09 30.62 -2.53
N PHE A 26 -21.99 31.05 -1.91
CA PHE A 26 -21.82 30.94 -0.47
C PHE A 26 -22.96 31.78 0.11
N ASP A 27 -23.55 31.30 1.17
CA ASP A 27 -23.91 32.19 2.27
C ASP A 27 -23.77 31.39 3.58
N PRO A 28 -22.54 30.97 3.93
CA PRO A 28 -22.32 29.99 4.97
C PRO A 28 -22.61 30.59 6.34
N ASP A 29 -23.25 29.78 7.18
CA ASP A 29 -23.40 30.10 8.60
C ASP A 29 -22.03 30.29 9.26
N ILE A 30 -21.94 31.29 10.14
CA ILE A 30 -20.76 31.50 10.99
C ILE A 30 -20.65 30.30 11.95
N GLY A 31 -19.47 29.70 12.01
CA GLY A 31 -19.21 28.44 12.70
C GLY A 31 -19.47 27.20 11.85
N SER A 32 -19.83 27.32 10.56
CA SER A 32 -19.78 26.20 9.63
C SER A 32 -18.32 25.85 9.30
N GLU A 33 -18.06 24.55 9.21
CA GLU A 33 -16.76 24.01 8.80
C GLU A 33 -16.91 23.03 7.63
N ARG A 34 -15.81 22.85 6.89
CA ARG A 34 -15.61 21.74 5.95
C ARG A 34 -14.16 21.29 6.02
N THR A 35 -13.94 19.97 6.03
CA THR A 35 -12.61 19.39 5.82
C THR A 35 -12.60 18.68 4.48
N TYR A 36 -11.54 18.89 3.71
CA TYR A 36 -11.43 18.38 2.36
C TYR A 36 -10.20 17.49 2.20
N HIS A 37 -10.37 16.39 1.49
CA HIS A 37 -9.28 15.60 0.96
C HIS A 37 -9.07 15.97 -0.52
N LEU A 38 -7.80 16.14 -0.89
CA LEU A 38 -7.34 16.60 -2.19
C LEU A 38 -6.30 15.60 -2.70
N GLU A 39 -6.46 15.12 -3.93
CA GLU A 39 -5.50 14.27 -4.64
C GLU A 39 -5.17 14.91 -6.00
N ILE A 40 -3.89 15.02 -6.34
CA ILE A 40 -3.42 15.60 -7.60
C ILE A 40 -2.47 14.62 -8.29
N SER A 41 -2.71 14.31 -9.57
CA SER A 41 -1.71 13.70 -10.46
C SER A 41 -1.06 14.78 -11.32
N MET A 42 0.27 14.80 -11.40
CA MET A 42 1.03 15.79 -12.16
C MET A 42 1.98 15.14 -13.18
N ALA A 43 1.71 15.47 -14.44
CA ALA A 43 2.48 15.05 -15.60
C ALA A 43 3.43 16.14 -16.10
N SER A 44 4.51 15.71 -16.75
CA SER A 44 5.37 16.56 -17.58
C SER A 44 5.77 15.83 -18.86
N GLY A 45 5.56 16.45 -20.02
CA GLY A 45 5.95 15.94 -21.33
C GLY A 45 6.74 16.98 -22.14
N PHE A 46 7.29 16.54 -23.27
CA PHE A 46 7.92 17.38 -24.30
C PHE A 46 7.12 17.26 -25.61
N SER A 47 7.21 18.24 -26.49
CA SER A 47 6.57 18.22 -27.82
C SER A 47 6.94 17.00 -28.68
N ASP A 48 8.17 16.51 -28.53
CA ASP A 48 8.81 15.53 -29.41
C ASP A 48 8.88 14.11 -28.81
N SER A 49 8.20 13.87 -27.67
CA SER A 49 8.10 12.57 -27.02
C SER A 49 6.68 12.01 -27.09
N ASP A 50 6.52 10.75 -27.50
CA ASP A 50 5.22 10.09 -27.76
C ASP A 50 4.27 9.99 -26.54
N GLY A 51 4.66 10.45 -25.33
CA GLY A 51 3.79 10.45 -24.16
C GLY A 51 4.23 11.40 -23.04
N PHE A 52 3.31 11.67 -22.11
CA PHE A 52 3.59 12.42 -20.88
C PHE A 52 4.28 11.53 -19.85
N TYR A 53 5.38 12.02 -19.24
CA TYR A 53 6.09 11.32 -18.17
C TYR A 53 5.63 11.82 -16.79
N ASP A 54 4.44 11.41 -16.35
CA ASP A 54 4.00 11.58 -14.96
C ASP A 54 4.97 10.93 -13.96
N ASN A 55 5.44 11.73 -13.00
CA ASN A 55 6.30 11.27 -11.92
C ASN A 55 5.90 11.83 -10.54
N GLN A 56 4.81 12.60 -10.44
CA GLN A 56 4.49 13.38 -9.24
C GLN A 56 3.02 13.23 -8.82
N PHE A 57 2.81 13.09 -7.50
CA PHE A 57 1.50 13.15 -6.86
C PHE A 57 1.52 14.08 -5.65
N VAL A 58 0.36 14.66 -5.35
CA VAL A 58 0.07 15.30 -4.06
C VAL A 58 -1.17 14.66 -3.45
N SER A 59 -1.11 14.42 -2.14
CA SER A 59 -2.29 14.15 -1.31
C SER A 59 -2.31 15.16 -0.15
N ALA A 60 -3.45 15.82 0.12
CA ALA A 60 -3.54 16.81 1.19
C ALA A 60 -4.90 16.80 1.91
N LEU A 61 -4.89 17.18 3.20
CA LEU A 61 -6.10 17.45 3.98
C LEU A 61 -6.06 18.90 4.46
N THR A 62 -7.15 19.65 4.21
CA THR A 62 -7.26 21.05 4.64
C THR A 62 -8.67 21.31 5.18
N ARG A 63 -8.76 21.96 6.35
CA ARG A 63 -10.01 22.35 7.01
C ARG A 63 -10.24 23.85 6.92
N PHE A 64 -11.48 24.23 6.60
CA PHE A 64 -11.95 25.59 6.45
C PHE A 64 -13.03 25.81 7.50
N ALA A 65 -12.96 26.91 8.24
CA ALA A 65 -13.93 27.27 9.27
C ALA A 65 -14.32 28.75 9.11
N VAL A 66 -15.62 29.03 8.99
CA VAL A 66 -16.13 30.39 8.85
C VAL A 66 -16.18 31.04 10.23
N THR A 67 -15.28 31.99 10.50
CA THR A 67 -15.08 32.57 11.83
C THR A 67 -15.90 33.83 12.09
N GLY A 68 -16.34 34.53 11.04
CA GLY A 68 -17.14 35.73 11.19
C GLY A 68 -17.61 36.34 9.88
N ARG A 69 -18.31 37.47 10.03
CA ARG A 69 -18.66 38.41 8.96
C ARG A 69 -18.58 39.81 9.53
N ASP A 70 -18.12 40.78 8.74
CA ASP A 70 -17.99 42.17 9.18
C ASP A 70 -19.26 43.01 8.91
N ASP A 71 -19.16 44.34 9.07
CA ASP A 71 -20.29 45.27 8.88
C ASP A 71 -20.63 45.51 7.38
N ASP A 72 -19.67 45.35 6.47
CA ASP A 72 -19.86 45.53 5.02
C ASP A 72 -20.26 44.21 4.32
N GLY A 73 -19.96 43.06 4.94
CA GLY A 73 -20.40 41.73 4.54
C GLY A 73 -19.27 40.76 4.17
N GLU A 74 -18.00 41.16 4.30
CA GLU A 74 -16.85 40.29 4.05
C GLU A 74 -16.84 39.09 5.00
N ILE A 75 -16.62 37.89 4.45
CA ILE A 75 -16.64 36.64 5.20
C ILE A 75 -15.22 36.33 5.68
N SER A 76 -15.02 36.25 6.99
CA SER A 76 -13.77 35.84 7.62
C SER A 76 -13.70 34.33 7.77
N MET A 77 -12.58 33.73 7.38
CA MET A 77 -12.35 32.29 7.46
C MET A 77 -10.98 31.97 8.06
N ASP A 78 -10.92 30.90 8.86
CA ASP A 78 -9.68 30.22 9.21
C ASP A 78 -9.43 29.06 8.24
N VAL A 79 -8.20 28.92 7.74
CA VAL A 79 -7.75 27.80 6.90
C VAL A 79 -6.63 27.04 7.61
N PHE A 80 -6.87 25.76 7.88
CA PHE A 80 -5.95 24.87 8.57
C PHE A 80 -5.51 23.72 7.66
N PRO A 81 -4.29 23.75 7.12
CA PRO A 81 -3.66 22.54 6.59
C PRO A 81 -3.55 21.49 7.71
N LEU A 82 -4.14 20.31 7.53
CA LEU A 82 -4.10 19.23 8.51
C LEU A 82 -3.04 18.17 8.15
N TRP A 83 -2.76 17.99 6.86
CA TRP A 83 -1.78 17.03 6.36
C TRP A 83 -1.37 17.35 4.92
N PHE A 84 -0.13 17.03 4.59
CA PHE A 84 0.42 17.10 3.25
C PHE A 84 1.31 15.87 2.98
N ALA A 85 1.21 15.32 1.78
CA ALA A 85 2.14 14.34 1.23
C ALA A 85 2.42 14.65 -0.25
N TYR A 86 3.68 14.52 -0.64
CA TYR A 86 4.16 14.64 -2.01
C TYR A 86 5.01 13.42 -2.36
N ASP A 87 4.69 12.78 -3.46
CA ASP A 87 5.34 11.56 -3.95
C ASP A 87 5.98 11.84 -5.32
N GLU A 88 7.31 11.83 -5.39
CA GLU A 88 8.08 11.95 -6.64
C GLU A 88 8.46 10.56 -7.23
N GLY A 89 7.62 9.55 -6.97
CA GLY A 89 7.68 8.17 -7.49
C GLY A 89 8.78 7.30 -6.88
N SER A 90 9.95 7.89 -6.65
CA SER A 90 11.09 7.30 -5.95
C SER A 90 11.14 7.65 -4.45
N ARG A 91 10.35 8.64 -4.02
CA ARG A 91 10.37 9.19 -2.66
C ARG A 91 9.02 9.80 -2.30
N VAL A 92 8.43 9.32 -1.20
CA VAL A 92 7.30 9.96 -0.51
C VAL A 92 7.81 10.85 0.62
N THR A 93 7.36 12.09 0.65
CA THR A 93 7.70 13.14 1.63
C THR A 93 6.39 13.66 2.23
N SER A 94 6.23 13.67 3.57
CA SER A 94 4.96 14.02 4.21
C SER A 94 5.11 14.62 5.62
N THR A 95 4.18 15.51 5.97
CA THR A 95 4.08 16.16 7.29
C THR A 95 3.74 15.23 8.43
N ALA A 96 3.26 14.01 8.17
CA ALA A 96 3.04 12.99 9.19
C ALA A 96 4.32 12.26 9.62
N PHE A 97 5.42 12.43 8.87
CA PHE A 97 6.70 11.73 9.08
C PHE A 97 7.85 12.72 9.34
N GLY A 98 7.57 13.89 9.90
CA GLY A 98 8.57 14.92 10.22
C GLY A 98 9.42 15.37 9.02
N ASP A 99 8.99 15.10 7.78
CA ASP A 99 9.82 15.42 6.59
C ASP A 99 9.74 16.91 6.20
N ALA A 100 8.80 17.65 6.80
CA ALA A 100 8.60 19.08 6.60
C ALA A 100 9.46 19.89 7.60
N PRO A 101 10.10 20.99 7.16
CA PRO A 101 10.78 21.93 8.05
C PRO A 101 9.93 22.42 9.22
N ASP A 102 10.55 22.69 10.38
CA ASP A 102 9.87 23.08 11.62
C ASP A 102 9.05 24.37 11.50
N ASP A 103 9.50 25.32 10.69
CA ASP A 103 8.84 26.60 10.39
C ASP A 103 7.56 26.38 9.55
N LEU A 104 7.63 25.59 8.47
CA LEU A 104 6.46 25.11 7.74
C LEU A 104 5.50 24.32 8.64
N ALA A 105 6.03 23.44 9.50
CA ALA A 105 5.21 22.63 10.41
C ALA A 105 4.58 23.45 11.55
N ALA A 106 5.18 24.57 11.98
CA ALA A 106 4.56 25.50 12.92
C ALA A 106 3.45 26.30 12.22
N LEU A 107 3.76 26.91 11.08
CA LEU A 107 2.84 27.66 10.22
C LEU A 107 1.58 26.85 9.87
N MET A 108 1.70 25.58 9.47
CA MET A 108 0.53 24.74 9.18
C MET A 108 -0.36 24.49 10.41
N ARG A 109 0.21 24.44 11.62
CA ARG A 109 -0.54 24.24 12.88
C ARG A 109 -1.23 25.51 13.36
N GLU A 110 -0.62 26.68 13.16
CA GLU A 110 -1.26 27.97 13.45
C GLU A 110 -2.33 28.30 12.41
N GLY A 111 -2.09 27.94 11.15
CA GLY A 111 -3.00 28.11 10.03
C GLY A 111 -2.96 29.52 9.43
N PHE A 112 -3.97 29.83 8.64
CA PHE A 112 -4.09 31.08 7.88
C PHE A 112 -5.45 31.73 8.11
N SER A 113 -5.51 33.05 7.97
CA SER A 113 -6.76 33.81 7.88
C SER A 113 -7.01 34.23 6.44
N ALA A 114 -8.25 34.09 5.99
CA ALA A 114 -8.73 34.42 4.66
C ALA A 114 -9.97 35.33 4.77
N THR A 115 -10.08 36.31 3.87
CA THR A 115 -11.23 37.23 3.79
C THR A 115 -11.81 37.19 2.38
N ILE A 116 -13.14 37.02 2.27
CA ILE A 116 -13.83 36.87 0.98
C ILE A 116 -14.90 37.95 0.82
N ASP A 117 -14.82 38.70 -0.29
CA ASP A 117 -15.72 39.80 -0.64
C ASP A 117 -17.07 39.34 -1.20
N PRO A 118 -18.22 39.86 -0.70
CA PRO A 118 -19.55 39.55 -1.20
C PRO A 118 -19.89 40.11 -2.58
N GLU A 119 -19.22 41.13 -3.11
CA GLU A 119 -19.55 41.65 -4.45
C GLU A 119 -18.83 40.90 -5.58
N SER A 120 -17.51 40.71 -5.49
CA SER A 120 -16.72 40.02 -6.53
C SER A 120 -16.71 38.50 -6.40
N HIS A 121 -17.06 37.98 -5.22
CA HIS A 121 -16.81 36.60 -4.83
C HIS A 121 -15.33 36.24 -5.03
N GLY A 122 -14.47 36.98 -4.35
CA GLY A 122 -13.02 36.84 -4.45
C GLY A 122 -12.34 36.90 -3.08
N LEU A 123 -11.24 36.17 -2.96
CA LEU A 123 -10.35 36.21 -1.80
C LEU A 123 -9.59 37.56 -1.79
N THR A 124 -10.01 38.50 -0.93
CA THR A 124 -9.44 39.85 -0.85
C THR A 124 -8.15 39.90 -0.04
N ASP A 125 -8.10 39.15 1.07
CA ASP A 125 -6.91 39.03 1.92
C ASP A 125 -6.59 37.57 2.26
N PHE A 126 -5.30 37.28 2.43
CA PHE A 126 -4.79 35.98 2.86
C PHE A 126 -3.45 36.15 3.60
N ALA A 127 -3.44 35.78 4.88
CA ALA A 127 -2.32 36.00 5.78
C ALA A 127 -2.04 34.75 6.65
N PRO A 128 -0.77 34.51 7.06
CA PRO A 128 -0.47 33.53 8.08
C PRO A 128 -1.01 34.02 9.43
N ARG A 129 -1.41 33.09 10.30
CA ARG A 129 -1.77 33.42 11.68
C ARG A 129 -0.52 33.43 12.56
N GLY A 130 -0.62 34.09 13.71
CA GLY A 130 0.51 34.23 14.64
C GLY A 130 1.57 35.23 14.16
N ASP A 131 2.80 35.01 14.61
CA ASP A 131 3.98 35.84 14.27
C ASP A 131 4.82 35.22 13.13
N ALA A 132 4.27 34.24 12.39
CA ALA A 132 4.99 33.47 11.38
C ALA A 132 5.21 34.25 10.06
N GLU A 133 6.45 34.60 9.74
CA GLU A 133 6.79 35.25 8.46
C GLU A 133 6.78 34.25 7.29
N MET A 134 6.05 34.58 6.21
CA MET A 134 6.09 33.87 4.94
C MET A 134 6.59 34.81 3.82
N PRO A 135 7.39 34.35 2.85
CA PRO A 135 7.80 35.17 1.70
C PRO A 135 6.59 35.67 0.89
N GLU A 136 6.54 36.97 0.60
CA GLU A 136 5.44 37.66 -0.10
C GLU A 136 5.04 36.99 -1.43
N ALA A 137 6.02 36.56 -2.24
CA ALA A 137 5.77 35.85 -3.50
C ALA A 137 5.08 34.48 -3.31
N MET A 138 5.20 33.89 -2.12
CA MET A 138 4.58 32.62 -1.76
C MET A 138 3.17 32.83 -1.17
N LEU A 139 2.97 33.92 -0.40
CA LEU A 139 1.63 34.36 0.00
C LEU A 139 0.78 34.72 -1.23
N ALA A 140 1.35 35.42 -2.21
CA ALA A 140 0.70 35.69 -3.48
C ALA A 140 0.31 34.40 -4.21
N GLN A 141 1.22 33.44 -4.32
CA GLN A 141 0.92 32.12 -4.92
C GLN A 141 -0.20 31.40 -4.16
N MET A 142 -0.16 31.36 -2.83
CA MET A 142 -1.22 30.71 -2.02
C MET A 142 -2.56 31.43 -2.13
N ARG A 143 -2.59 32.77 -2.15
CA ARG A 143 -3.83 33.54 -2.32
C ARG A 143 -4.43 33.31 -3.71
N ASP A 144 -3.62 33.37 -4.76
CA ASP A 144 -4.10 33.15 -6.13
C ASP A 144 -4.60 31.69 -6.31
N GLN A 145 -4.00 30.73 -5.60
CA GLN A 145 -4.44 29.32 -5.50
C GLN A 145 -5.71 29.13 -4.66
N LEU A 146 -5.88 29.87 -3.56
CA LEU A 146 -7.06 29.85 -2.68
C LEU A 146 -8.20 30.77 -3.17
N GLY A 147 -7.97 31.52 -4.25
CA GLY A 147 -8.99 32.26 -5.00
C GLY A 147 -9.74 31.41 -6.03
N GLN A 148 -9.06 30.45 -6.71
CA GLN A 148 -9.70 29.49 -7.64
C GLN A 148 -10.95 28.77 -7.10
N PRO A 149 -10.94 28.27 -5.84
CA PRO A 149 -12.10 28.15 -4.98
C PRO A 149 -13.40 28.88 -5.32
N VAL A 150 -13.31 30.19 -5.43
CA VAL A 150 -14.41 31.14 -5.36
C VAL A 150 -14.87 31.38 -6.78
N LEU A 151 -16.06 30.89 -7.13
CA LEU A 151 -16.63 31.18 -8.45
C LEU A 151 -16.91 32.69 -8.51
N PRO A 152 -16.22 33.47 -9.36
CA PRO A 152 -16.32 34.94 -9.38
C PRO A 152 -17.59 35.41 -10.13
N VAL A 153 -18.63 34.57 -10.07
CA VAL A 153 -19.91 34.66 -10.78
C VAL A 153 -20.97 33.91 -9.97
N ALA A 154 -22.12 34.54 -9.76
CA ALA A 154 -23.27 33.89 -9.17
C ALA A 154 -23.90 32.89 -10.18
N ILE A 155 -24.28 31.70 -9.71
CA ILE A 155 -24.67 30.56 -10.57
C ILE A 155 -26.18 30.31 -10.52
N GLU A 156 -26.95 30.56 -11.58
CA GLU A 156 -28.39 30.25 -11.54
C GLU A 156 -28.63 28.72 -11.53
N ALA A 157 -29.38 28.20 -10.55
CA ALA A 157 -29.73 26.77 -10.46
C ALA A 157 -30.77 26.32 -11.51
N GLU A 158 -30.49 26.51 -12.80
CA GLU A 158 -31.30 26.04 -13.92
C GLU A 158 -30.45 25.20 -14.88
N LYS A 159 -30.89 23.96 -15.17
CA LYS A 159 -30.15 23.06 -16.08
C LYS A 159 -30.08 23.66 -17.48
N GLY A 160 -28.86 23.81 -18.00
CA GLY A 160 -28.58 24.41 -19.29
C GLY A 160 -28.35 25.93 -19.25
N TRP A 161 -28.35 26.55 -18.07
CA TRP A 161 -27.75 27.86 -17.88
C TRP A 161 -26.23 27.76 -18.07
N SER A 162 -25.64 28.74 -18.76
CA SER A 162 -24.19 28.92 -18.80
C SER A 162 -23.77 30.38 -18.72
N THR A 163 -22.52 30.60 -18.33
CA THR A 163 -21.85 31.91 -18.30
C THR A 163 -20.38 31.77 -18.71
N THR A 164 -19.74 32.87 -19.07
CA THR A 164 -18.31 32.92 -19.40
C THR A 164 -17.58 33.82 -18.41
N THR A 165 -16.47 33.34 -17.84
CA THR A 165 -15.66 34.12 -16.90
C THR A 165 -14.16 33.85 -17.08
N THR A 166 -13.32 34.62 -16.37
CA THR A 166 -11.87 34.36 -16.28
C THR A 166 -11.56 33.68 -14.97
N LEU A 167 -10.91 32.52 -15.02
CA LEU A 167 -10.30 31.87 -13.86
C LEU A 167 -8.80 32.17 -13.83
N PRO A 168 -8.11 32.08 -12.66
CA PRO A 168 -6.67 32.30 -12.58
C PRO A 168 -5.88 31.43 -13.58
N GLY A 169 -5.25 32.09 -14.56
CA GLY A 169 -4.49 31.48 -15.66
C GLY A 169 -5.26 31.24 -16.97
N ILE A 170 -6.60 31.33 -16.98
CA ILE A 170 -7.44 30.97 -18.14
C ILE A 170 -8.58 31.99 -18.32
N ALA A 171 -8.51 32.76 -19.41
CA ALA A 171 -9.60 33.60 -19.88
C ALA A 171 -10.69 32.77 -20.56
N ASP A 172 -11.89 33.34 -20.66
CA ASP A 172 -13.03 32.82 -21.43
C ASP A 172 -13.41 31.36 -21.12
N VAL A 173 -13.42 30.99 -19.83
CA VAL A 173 -13.93 29.70 -19.34
C VAL A 173 -15.47 29.73 -19.35
N GLU A 174 -16.09 28.82 -20.09
CA GLU A 174 -17.52 28.55 -20.00
C GLU A 174 -17.83 27.65 -18.79
N ILE A 175 -18.80 28.08 -17.98
CA ILE A 175 -19.35 27.34 -16.84
C ILE A 175 -20.80 27.02 -17.17
N THR A 176 -21.17 25.74 -17.20
CA THR A 176 -22.54 25.27 -17.54
C THR A 176 -23.13 24.42 -16.44
N VAL A 177 -24.42 24.62 -16.14
CA VAL A 177 -25.19 23.80 -15.18
C VAL A 177 -25.71 22.53 -15.85
N SER A 178 -25.06 21.40 -15.56
CA SER A 178 -25.36 20.09 -16.17
C SER A 178 -26.55 19.38 -15.51
N ALA A 179 -26.78 19.60 -14.21
CA ALA A 179 -27.95 19.11 -13.47
C ALA A 179 -28.21 19.91 -12.18
N VAL A 180 -29.42 19.78 -11.64
CA VAL A 180 -29.87 20.40 -10.38
C VAL A 180 -30.70 19.36 -9.61
N THR A 181 -30.43 19.22 -8.32
CA THR A 181 -31.18 18.39 -7.36
C THR A 181 -31.73 19.27 -6.23
N PRO A 182 -32.52 18.76 -5.27
CA PRO A 182 -33.00 19.56 -4.14
C PRO A 182 -31.87 20.18 -3.31
N ASP A 183 -30.74 19.47 -3.20
CA ASP A 183 -29.67 19.78 -2.24
C ASP A 183 -28.37 20.27 -2.94
N ALA A 184 -28.23 20.06 -4.25
CA ALA A 184 -26.99 20.36 -4.99
C ALA A 184 -27.20 20.84 -6.44
N VAL A 185 -26.20 21.56 -6.96
CA VAL A 185 -26.07 21.95 -8.38
C VAL A 185 -24.79 21.34 -8.95
N PHE A 186 -24.88 20.81 -10.18
CA PHE A 186 -23.79 20.16 -10.88
C PHE A 186 -23.32 21.06 -12.03
N LEU A 187 -22.02 21.32 -12.06
CA LEU A 187 -21.37 22.23 -13.00
C LEU A 187 -20.37 21.48 -13.87
N SER A 188 -20.20 21.95 -15.11
CA SER A 188 -19.11 21.60 -16.02
C SER A 188 -18.37 22.86 -16.47
N TYR A 189 -17.06 22.76 -16.61
CA TYR A 189 -16.14 23.86 -16.92
C TYR A 189 -15.34 23.49 -18.15
N GLU A 190 -15.30 24.36 -19.16
CA GLU A 190 -14.42 24.21 -20.33
C GLU A 190 -13.81 25.57 -20.71
N GLY A 191 -12.51 25.60 -20.98
CA GLY A 191 -11.82 26.85 -21.35
C GLY A 191 -10.45 26.60 -21.99
N ALA A 192 -10.01 27.55 -22.83
CA ALA A 192 -8.74 27.45 -23.53
C ALA A 192 -8.15 28.84 -23.82
N SER A 193 -6.97 29.11 -23.24
CA SER A 193 -6.09 30.22 -23.62
C SER A 193 -5.03 29.75 -24.61
N GLU A 194 -4.09 30.63 -24.98
CA GLU A 194 -2.95 30.27 -25.86
C GLU A 194 -2.03 29.20 -25.22
N ASP A 195 -1.87 29.24 -23.90
CA ASP A 195 -0.92 28.41 -23.15
C ASP A 195 -1.56 27.44 -22.15
N THR A 196 -2.89 27.45 -21.93
CA THR A 196 -3.53 26.51 -20.99
C THR A 196 -4.96 26.16 -21.38
N ARG A 197 -5.33 24.89 -21.21
CA ARG A 197 -6.68 24.37 -21.36
C ARG A 197 -7.20 23.79 -20.04
N LEU A 198 -8.51 23.87 -19.84
CA LEU A 198 -9.23 23.32 -18.70
C LEU A 198 -10.46 22.55 -19.18
N SER A 199 -10.67 21.35 -18.62
CA SER A 199 -11.97 20.68 -18.62
C SER A 199 -12.22 20.10 -17.23
N GLY A 200 -13.42 20.28 -16.69
CA GLY A 200 -13.71 19.88 -15.31
C GLY A 200 -15.19 19.85 -14.96
N VAL A 201 -15.48 19.43 -13.74
CA VAL A 201 -16.83 19.30 -13.16
C VAL A 201 -16.81 19.56 -11.65
N SER A 202 -17.91 20.09 -11.11
CA SER A 202 -18.05 20.30 -9.66
C SER A 202 -19.50 20.10 -9.20
N VAL A 203 -19.66 19.79 -7.92
CA VAL A 203 -20.93 19.74 -7.21
C VAL A 203 -20.92 20.79 -6.12
N LEU A 204 -21.83 21.77 -6.22
CA LEU A 204 -22.07 22.76 -5.16
C LEU A 204 -23.25 22.31 -4.30
N ALA A 205 -23.15 22.42 -2.99
CA ALA A 205 -24.30 22.41 -2.10
C ALA A 205 -25.16 23.67 -2.36
N ARG A 206 -26.49 23.52 -2.37
CA ARG A 206 -27.41 24.66 -2.50
C ARG A 206 -27.51 25.46 -1.20
N ASP A 207 -27.38 24.77 -0.08
CA ASP A 207 -27.31 25.38 1.25
C ASP A 207 -25.87 25.80 1.56
N GLY A 208 -25.66 27.08 1.87
CA GLY A 208 -24.34 27.65 2.14
C GLY A 208 -23.32 27.60 0.98
N GLY A 209 -23.64 27.05 -0.19
CA GLY A 209 -22.85 27.11 -1.43
C GLY A 209 -21.72 26.10 -1.62
N TRP A 210 -21.30 25.43 -0.54
CA TRP A 210 -20.01 24.72 -0.48
C TRP A 210 -19.76 23.78 -1.67
N VAL A 211 -18.56 23.86 -2.26
CA VAL A 211 -18.10 22.87 -3.24
C VAL A 211 -17.96 21.52 -2.52
N GLU A 212 -18.89 20.59 -2.64
CA GLU A 212 -18.80 19.31 -1.93
C GLU A 212 -17.82 18.35 -2.61
N ARG A 213 -17.76 18.37 -3.95
CA ARG A 213 -16.86 17.55 -4.80
C ARG A 213 -16.45 18.32 -6.05
N SER A 214 -15.21 18.14 -6.52
CA SER A 214 -14.71 18.73 -7.76
C SER A 214 -13.66 17.85 -8.44
N VAL A 215 -13.60 17.90 -9.77
CA VAL A 215 -12.52 17.33 -10.60
C VAL A 215 -12.19 18.30 -11.72
N MET A 216 -10.94 18.73 -11.78
CA MET A 216 -10.43 19.67 -12.80
C MET A 216 -9.18 19.09 -13.46
N THR A 217 -9.17 19.02 -14.80
CA THR A 217 -7.99 18.66 -15.59
C THR A 217 -7.49 19.88 -16.34
N TYR A 218 -6.21 20.19 -16.15
CA TYR A 218 -5.47 21.27 -16.81
C TYR A 218 -4.42 20.69 -17.74
N ASP A 219 -4.20 21.34 -18.88
CA ASP A 219 -3.08 21.07 -19.79
C ASP A 219 -2.39 22.40 -20.13
N THR A 220 -1.18 22.61 -19.59
CA THR A 220 -0.45 23.89 -19.59
C THR A 220 0.87 23.77 -20.34
N ARG A 221 1.09 24.65 -21.30
CA ARG A 221 2.35 24.82 -22.03
C ARG A 221 3.37 25.58 -21.18
N ILE A 222 4.62 25.11 -21.18
CA ILE A 222 5.74 25.62 -20.39
C ILE A 222 6.88 25.99 -21.35
N ASP A 223 7.47 27.17 -21.12
CA ASP A 223 8.51 27.78 -21.95
C ASP A 223 8.13 27.85 -23.45
N PRO A 224 6.98 28.50 -23.79
CA PRO A 224 6.40 28.47 -25.13
C PRO A 224 7.35 29.03 -26.20
N GLY A 225 7.52 28.28 -27.29
CA GLY A 225 8.40 28.63 -28.41
C GLY A 225 9.90 28.43 -28.16
N ALA A 226 10.30 27.68 -27.13
CA ALA A 226 11.66 27.16 -26.98
C ALA A 226 11.86 25.90 -27.87
N ASP A 227 13.13 25.55 -28.15
CA ASP A 227 13.47 24.29 -28.85
C ASP A 227 13.11 23.04 -28.02
N ASP A 228 13.04 23.17 -26.69
CA ASP A 228 12.59 22.13 -25.73
C ASP A 228 11.20 22.49 -25.14
N GLU A 229 10.18 22.78 -25.97
CA GLU A 229 8.83 23.13 -25.49
C GLU A 229 8.21 22.00 -24.65
N ARG A 230 7.63 22.36 -23.49
CA ARG A 230 7.15 21.42 -22.48
C ARG A 230 5.66 21.57 -22.23
N PHE A 231 5.05 20.51 -21.72
CA PHE A 231 3.66 20.51 -21.27
C PHE A 231 3.60 19.95 -19.85
N SER A 232 2.80 20.57 -18.98
CA SER A 232 2.40 20.01 -17.70
C SER A 232 0.91 19.79 -17.68
N ARG A 233 0.52 18.53 -17.43
CA ARG A 233 -0.87 18.11 -17.40
C ARG A 233 -1.22 17.68 -15.99
N GLN A 234 -2.29 18.21 -15.44
CA GLN A 234 -2.59 18.11 -14.00
C GLN A 234 -4.06 17.80 -13.83
N THR A 235 -4.38 16.70 -13.15
CA THR A 235 -5.76 16.40 -12.75
C THR A 235 -5.86 16.46 -11.24
N ILE A 236 -6.69 17.40 -10.77
CA ILE A 236 -6.99 17.68 -9.38
C ILE A 236 -8.36 17.05 -9.07
N ALA A 237 -8.44 16.20 -8.05
CA ALA A 237 -9.67 15.66 -7.53
C ALA A 237 -9.84 16.07 -6.05
N MET A 238 -11.02 16.58 -5.70
CA MET A 238 -11.32 17.14 -4.37
C MET A 238 -12.67 16.64 -3.88
N ALA A 239 -12.75 16.28 -2.60
CA ALA A 239 -14.01 15.95 -1.93
C ALA A 239 -13.98 16.34 -0.45
N ASN A 240 -15.12 16.72 0.11
CA ASN A 240 -15.34 16.75 1.55
C ASN A 240 -14.93 15.38 2.15
N THR A 241 -14.26 15.34 3.31
CA THR A 241 -13.86 14.08 3.98
C THR A 241 -15.05 13.20 4.37
N GLU A 242 -16.26 13.77 4.48
CA GLU A 242 -17.51 13.05 4.71
C GLU A 242 -18.14 12.50 3.41
N SER A 243 -17.52 12.77 2.24
CA SER A 243 -17.95 12.21 0.95
C SER A 243 -17.93 10.68 1.01
N PRO A 244 -19.04 9.99 0.67
CA PRO A 244 -19.03 8.53 0.57
C PRO A 244 -18.18 8.06 -0.62
N PHE A 245 -18.00 8.91 -1.64
CA PHE A 245 -17.27 8.61 -2.87
C PHE A 245 -15.76 8.66 -2.64
N PRO A 246 -14.99 7.68 -3.15
CA PRO A 246 -13.55 7.63 -2.94
C PRO A 246 -12.84 8.57 -3.91
N LEU A 247 -11.83 9.27 -3.40
CA LEU A 247 -10.84 9.91 -4.25
C LEU A 247 -9.92 8.82 -4.81
N TYR A 248 -9.88 8.70 -6.14
CA TYR A 248 -9.05 7.71 -6.81
C TYR A 248 -7.59 8.16 -6.78
N THR A 249 -6.82 7.60 -5.84
CA THR A 249 -5.40 7.93 -5.58
C THR A 249 -4.44 7.30 -6.60
N HIS A 250 -4.93 7.01 -7.81
CA HIS A 250 -4.17 6.40 -8.88
C HIS A 250 -4.17 7.34 -10.07
N ALA A 251 -3.00 7.49 -10.69
CA ALA A 251 -2.83 8.45 -11.76
C ALA A 251 -3.81 8.18 -12.90
N PHE A 252 -4.25 9.26 -13.53
CA PHE A 252 -5.08 9.19 -14.73
C PHE A 252 -4.23 8.91 -15.99
N ARG A 253 -3.16 8.12 -15.80
CA ARG A 253 -2.18 7.69 -16.79
C ARG A 253 -2.76 6.56 -17.63
N GLY A 254 -3.10 6.90 -18.85
CA GLY A 254 -3.18 5.97 -19.96
C GLY A 254 -3.15 6.79 -21.24
N GLU A 255 -2.36 6.36 -22.22
CA GLU A 255 -2.69 6.71 -23.60
C GLU A 255 -4.12 6.23 -23.89
N PRO A 256 -4.83 6.83 -24.86
CA PRO A 256 -6.12 6.32 -25.32
C PRO A 256 -5.93 5.03 -26.14
N GLU A 257 -5.46 3.97 -25.48
CA GLU A 257 -5.36 2.60 -25.99
C GLU A 257 -6.72 1.95 -26.19
N TRP A 258 -6.80 1.01 -27.12
CA TRP A 258 -7.99 0.20 -27.37
C TRP A 258 -7.78 -1.19 -26.80
N HIS A 259 -8.45 -1.51 -25.70
CA HIS A 259 -8.30 -2.79 -25.01
C HIS A 259 -9.35 -3.80 -25.49
N ASP A 260 -8.96 -5.07 -25.62
CA ASP A 260 -9.87 -6.17 -25.97
C ASP A 260 -10.94 -6.34 -24.88
N MET A 261 -12.21 -6.38 -25.26
CA MET A 261 -13.32 -6.51 -24.32
C MET A 261 -13.51 -7.98 -23.88
N PRO A 262 -13.96 -8.24 -22.63
CA PRO A 262 -14.15 -9.62 -22.15
C PRO A 262 -15.16 -10.41 -22.98
N THR A 263 -14.79 -11.63 -23.38
CA THR A 263 -15.64 -12.55 -24.18
C THR A 263 -16.06 -13.82 -23.44
N PHE A 264 -15.72 -13.93 -22.15
CA PHE A 264 -16.13 -15.03 -21.29
C PHE A 264 -17.49 -14.74 -20.62
N PRO A 265 -18.36 -15.76 -20.44
CA PRO A 265 -19.64 -15.58 -19.76
C PRO A 265 -19.46 -15.30 -18.27
N PHE A 266 -20.37 -14.53 -17.67
CA PHE A 266 -20.35 -14.28 -16.23
C PHE A 266 -20.57 -15.56 -15.41
N SER A 267 -19.95 -15.62 -14.24
CA SER A 267 -20.29 -16.61 -13.23
C SER A 267 -21.75 -16.48 -12.80
N THR A 268 -22.38 -17.61 -12.48
CA THR A 268 -23.76 -17.66 -11.98
C THR A 268 -23.90 -16.80 -10.72
N ILE A 269 -24.93 -15.96 -10.69
CA ILE A 269 -25.29 -15.16 -9.51
C ILE A 269 -25.69 -16.12 -8.37
N VAL A 270 -24.95 -16.05 -7.27
CA VAL A 270 -25.25 -16.73 -6.01
C VAL A 270 -25.89 -15.75 -5.02
N MET A 271 -26.53 -16.25 -3.97
CA MET A 271 -27.02 -15.38 -2.89
C MET A 271 -25.84 -14.72 -2.15
N PRO A 272 -26.03 -13.57 -1.49
CA PRO A 272 -25.04 -13.03 -0.57
C PRO A 272 -24.65 -14.05 0.51
N PRO A 273 -23.40 -14.07 0.98
CA PRO A 273 -22.99 -14.85 2.15
C PRO A 273 -23.66 -14.32 3.43
N GLU A 274 -23.80 -15.19 4.44
CA GLU A 274 -24.19 -14.77 5.80
C GLU A 274 -23.06 -13.95 6.47
N PRO A 275 -23.37 -12.99 7.37
CA PRO A 275 -22.38 -12.06 7.93
C PRO A 275 -21.16 -12.72 8.57
N ASP A 276 -21.34 -13.85 9.24
CA ASP A 276 -20.27 -14.53 9.98
C ASP A 276 -19.33 -15.38 9.07
N MET A 277 -19.71 -15.59 7.79
CA MET A 277 -18.79 -16.10 6.76
C MET A 277 -17.91 -14.99 6.17
N VAL A 278 -18.42 -13.76 6.16
CA VAL A 278 -17.69 -12.55 5.71
C VAL A 278 -16.72 -12.09 6.79
N PHE A 279 -17.15 -12.10 8.06
CA PHE A 279 -16.35 -11.75 9.23
C PHE A 279 -16.08 -13.00 10.07
N THR A 280 -15.02 -13.73 9.72
CA THR A 280 -14.64 -15.02 10.32
C THR A 280 -14.22 -14.97 11.80
N GLY A 281 -14.34 -13.82 12.46
CA GLY A 281 -13.89 -13.56 13.83
C GLY A 281 -12.36 -13.48 14.00
N LYS A 282 -11.59 -13.84 12.98
CA LYS A 282 -10.12 -13.78 13.00
C LYS A 282 -9.63 -12.34 12.77
N PRO A 283 -8.53 -11.91 13.43
CA PRO A 283 -7.84 -10.67 13.10
C PRO A 283 -7.38 -10.66 11.63
N GLY A 284 -7.34 -9.45 11.07
CA GLY A 284 -6.62 -9.16 9.83
C GLY A 284 -5.14 -8.84 10.06
N GLU A 285 -4.49 -8.39 9.01
CA GLU A 285 -3.06 -8.06 8.94
C GLU A 285 -2.88 -6.57 8.61
N ALA A 286 -1.89 -5.91 9.22
CA ALA A 286 -1.50 -4.53 8.96
C ALA A 286 -0.03 -4.48 8.49
N ASP A 287 0.18 -4.79 7.22
CA ASP A 287 1.52 -5.01 6.67
C ASP A 287 2.16 -3.67 6.26
N LYS A 288 3.31 -3.31 6.85
CA LYS A 288 3.97 -2.01 6.62
C LYS A 288 4.69 -2.01 5.28
N HIS A 289 4.24 -1.14 4.36
CA HIS A 289 4.86 -0.94 3.04
C HIS A 289 5.26 0.53 2.90
N GLY A 290 6.55 0.79 3.12
CA GLY A 290 7.12 2.13 3.14
C GLY A 290 6.48 3.01 4.22
N LYS A 291 5.77 4.05 3.79
CA LYS A 291 5.05 5.01 4.64
C LYS A 291 3.55 4.73 4.78
N THR A 292 3.10 3.49 4.53
CA THR A 292 1.68 3.09 4.58
C THR A 292 1.51 1.71 5.21
N TYR A 293 0.34 1.44 5.79
CA TYR A 293 -0.09 0.06 6.06
C TYR A 293 -0.98 -0.45 4.91
N THR A 294 -0.76 -1.69 4.51
CA THR A 294 -1.74 -2.47 3.76
C THR A 294 -2.56 -3.27 4.77
N LEU A 295 -3.79 -2.84 4.99
CA LEU A 295 -4.75 -3.53 5.84
C LEU A 295 -5.39 -4.65 5.02
N SER A 296 -5.36 -5.90 5.51
CA SER A 296 -6.03 -7.00 4.82
C SER A 296 -6.75 -7.96 5.77
N PHE A 297 -7.86 -8.55 5.34
CA PHE A 297 -8.58 -9.58 6.09
C PHE A 297 -9.19 -10.63 5.16
N THR A 298 -9.31 -11.87 5.64
CA THR A 298 -9.73 -13.03 4.84
C THR A 298 -11.14 -13.51 5.20
N HIS A 299 -11.85 -13.98 4.18
CA HIS A 299 -13.22 -14.47 4.27
C HIS A 299 -13.26 -16.00 4.14
N ASP A 300 -14.38 -16.63 4.51
CA ASP A 300 -14.55 -18.08 4.30
C ASP A 300 -14.58 -18.42 2.80
N PRO A 301 -13.94 -19.53 2.35
CA PRO A 301 -13.98 -20.01 0.97
C PRO A 301 -15.36 -20.02 0.30
N ALA A 302 -16.43 -20.30 1.03
CA ALA A 302 -17.80 -20.36 0.51
C ALA A 302 -18.37 -19.00 0.07
N THR A 303 -17.74 -17.88 0.42
CA THR A 303 -18.23 -16.52 0.14
C THR A 303 -17.92 -15.99 -1.28
N GLY A 304 -17.02 -16.65 -1.99
CA GLY A 304 -16.09 -15.98 -2.92
C GLY A 304 -16.66 -14.96 -3.92
N SER A 305 -17.54 -15.38 -4.84
CA SER A 305 -17.90 -14.59 -6.03
C SER A 305 -19.01 -13.55 -5.84
N ASN A 306 -19.53 -13.38 -4.62
CA ASN A 306 -20.57 -12.39 -4.30
C ASN A 306 -20.36 -11.73 -2.93
N ILE A 307 -19.11 -11.40 -2.60
CA ILE A 307 -18.68 -10.90 -1.28
C ILE A 307 -19.35 -9.58 -0.87
N GLY A 308 -19.76 -8.72 -1.80
CA GLY A 308 -20.28 -7.37 -1.52
C GLY A 308 -19.22 -6.26 -1.57
N ARG A 309 -19.56 -5.10 -1.02
CA ARG A 309 -18.69 -3.91 -0.87
C ARG A 309 -18.41 -3.69 0.62
N PHE A 310 -17.24 -3.14 0.93
CA PHE A 310 -16.88 -2.71 2.28
C PHE A 310 -16.62 -1.21 2.34
N ALA A 311 -16.80 -0.62 3.52
CA ALA A 311 -16.25 0.69 3.86
C ALA A 311 -15.50 0.60 5.19
N LEU A 312 -14.39 1.33 5.34
CA LEU A 312 -13.58 1.40 6.56
C LEU A 312 -13.71 2.81 7.17
N HIS A 313 -14.00 2.87 8.46
CA HIS A 313 -14.04 4.11 9.26
C HIS A 313 -13.50 3.86 10.67
N ASP A 314 -13.33 4.93 11.45
CA ASP A 314 -12.78 4.92 12.81
C ASP A 314 -11.50 4.06 12.93
N LEU A 315 -10.43 4.49 12.24
CA LEU A 315 -9.12 3.83 12.27
C LEU A 315 -8.30 4.34 13.47
N HIS A 316 -8.03 3.45 14.43
CA HIS A 316 -7.26 3.73 15.65
C HIS A 316 -6.06 2.78 15.77
N LEU A 317 -4.88 3.31 16.11
CA LEU A 317 -3.64 2.54 16.25
C LEU A 317 -3.34 2.24 17.73
N PHE A 318 -2.76 1.07 18.04
CA PHE A 318 -2.52 0.63 19.42
C PHE A 318 -1.13 0.02 19.64
N ASP A 319 -0.60 0.23 20.85
CA ASP A 319 0.58 -0.41 21.44
C ASP A 319 0.09 -1.22 22.67
N GLY A 320 -0.18 -2.50 22.45
CA GLY A 320 -0.97 -3.33 23.37
C GLY A 320 -2.40 -2.81 23.49
N ASP A 321 -2.85 -2.51 24.71
CA ASP A 321 -4.13 -1.86 24.99
C ASP A 321 -4.07 -0.31 24.91
N THR A 322 -2.89 0.28 24.68
CA THR A 322 -2.71 1.74 24.68
C THR A 322 -2.97 2.32 23.29
N GLU A 323 -4.00 3.16 23.16
CA GLU A 323 -4.26 3.89 21.92
C GLU A 323 -3.15 4.93 21.63
N LEU A 324 -2.71 5.00 20.38
CA LEU A 324 -1.69 5.92 19.88
C LEU A 324 -2.35 7.07 19.11
N PRO A 325 -1.85 8.32 19.25
CA PRO A 325 -2.47 9.51 18.66
C PRO A 325 -2.14 9.65 17.16
N THR A 326 -2.51 8.64 16.36
CA THR A 326 -2.24 8.58 14.91
C THR A 326 -3.56 8.47 14.14
N ALA A 327 -3.90 9.52 13.39
CA ALA A 327 -5.05 9.51 12.48
C ALA A 327 -4.66 8.88 11.12
N PHE A 328 -5.63 8.30 10.42
CA PHE A 328 -5.43 7.69 9.09
C PHE A 328 -6.52 8.08 8.11
N ILE A 329 -6.15 8.14 6.83
CA ILE A 329 -7.10 7.99 5.70
C ILE A 329 -6.93 6.60 5.08
N ALA A 330 -8.04 6.00 4.65
CA ALA A 330 -8.07 4.67 4.05
C ALA A 330 -8.57 4.72 2.60
N THR A 331 -7.94 3.98 1.69
CA THR A 331 -8.50 3.79 0.34
C THR A 331 -9.75 2.90 0.39
N MET A 332 -10.64 3.04 -0.60
CA MET A 332 -11.77 2.11 -0.75
C MET A 332 -11.27 0.65 -0.72
N PRO A 333 -11.85 -0.22 0.13
CA PRO A 333 -11.40 -1.60 0.22
C PRO A 333 -11.79 -2.39 -1.04
N VAL A 334 -10.88 -3.23 -1.52
CA VAL A 334 -11.08 -4.09 -2.70
C VAL A 334 -10.88 -5.55 -2.30
N THR A 335 -11.84 -6.41 -2.61
CA THR A 335 -11.68 -7.87 -2.43
C THR A 335 -11.03 -8.48 -3.65
N VAL A 336 -9.95 -9.23 -3.45
CA VAL A 336 -9.23 -9.96 -4.51
C VAL A 336 -9.18 -11.46 -4.20
N PRO A 337 -9.13 -12.34 -5.22
CA PRO A 337 -8.80 -13.74 -5.01
C PRO A 337 -7.33 -13.88 -4.59
N GLN A 338 -7.08 -14.60 -3.51
CA GLN A 338 -5.74 -14.96 -3.02
C GLN A 338 -5.34 -16.37 -3.49
N SER A 339 -6.33 -17.27 -3.63
CA SER A 339 -6.20 -18.60 -4.22
C SER A 339 -7.52 -18.97 -4.92
N SER A 340 -7.61 -20.18 -5.48
CA SER A 340 -8.84 -20.74 -6.08
C SER A 340 -10.04 -20.80 -5.13
N ASP A 341 -9.78 -20.74 -3.83
CA ASP A 341 -10.69 -21.02 -2.73
C ASP A 341 -10.60 -19.96 -1.61
N ARG A 342 -9.86 -18.85 -1.79
CA ARG A 342 -9.73 -17.83 -0.74
C ARG A 342 -9.78 -16.42 -1.32
N PHE A 343 -10.57 -15.57 -0.66
CA PHE A 343 -10.73 -14.17 -0.98
C PHE A 343 -10.23 -13.31 0.18
N ARG A 344 -9.54 -12.23 -0.15
CA ARG A 344 -8.95 -11.28 0.81
C ARG A 344 -9.37 -9.87 0.44
N THR A 345 -10.00 -9.16 1.37
CA THR A 345 -10.25 -7.71 1.24
C THR A 345 -9.02 -6.94 1.68
N VAL A 346 -8.63 -5.94 0.89
CA VAL A 346 -7.42 -5.14 1.07
C VAL A 346 -7.76 -3.64 0.98
N SER A 347 -7.19 -2.83 1.87
CA SER A 347 -7.23 -1.36 1.83
C SER A 347 -5.84 -0.82 2.20
N ARG A 348 -5.49 0.38 1.73
CA ARG A 348 -4.27 1.09 2.14
C ARG A 348 -4.61 2.19 3.13
N ALA A 349 -4.04 2.12 4.32
CA ALA A 349 -4.12 3.18 5.32
C ALA A 349 -2.85 4.05 5.28
N ARG A 350 -3.03 5.36 5.07
CA ARG A 350 -1.97 6.38 5.13
C ARG A 350 -2.14 7.16 6.44
N PRO A 351 -1.09 7.30 7.28
CA PRO A 351 -1.17 8.15 8.46
C PRO A 351 -1.19 9.62 8.05
N VAL A 352 -1.95 10.44 8.78
CA VAL A 352 -2.14 11.87 8.50
C VAL A 352 -1.92 12.74 9.75
N GLY A 353 -1.52 13.99 9.53
CA GLY A 353 -1.22 14.96 10.58
C GLY A 353 0.03 15.82 10.31
N ILE A 354 0.48 16.53 11.35
CA ILE A 354 1.70 17.36 11.36
C ILE A 354 2.54 16.99 12.59
N GLY A 355 3.50 16.08 12.40
CA GLY A 355 4.35 15.50 13.44
C GLY A 355 5.27 14.45 12.84
N ASP A 356 5.85 13.58 13.65
CA ASP A 356 6.54 12.38 13.17
C ASP A 356 5.97 11.16 13.89
N VAL A 357 5.27 10.28 13.15
CA VAL A 357 4.61 9.08 13.72
C VAL A 357 5.46 7.81 13.57
N ARG A 358 6.76 7.92 13.23
CA ARG A 358 7.65 6.76 13.07
C ARG A 358 7.66 5.86 14.29
N ASP A 359 7.87 6.45 15.47
CA ASP A 359 7.96 5.72 16.73
C ASP A 359 6.63 5.01 17.07
N GLU A 360 5.48 5.67 16.86
CA GLU A 360 4.15 5.06 16.97
C GLU A 360 3.98 3.87 16.01
N LEU A 361 4.34 4.02 14.73
CA LEU A 361 4.18 2.97 13.72
C LEU A 361 5.13 1.78 13.91
N ASP A 362 6.30 1.97 14.54
CA ASP A 362 7.28 0.92 14.79
C ASP A 362 7.02 0.17 16.12
N ARG A 363 6.37 0.82 17.10
CA ARG A 363 5.92 0.16 18.34
C ARG A 363 4.49 -0.37 18.30
N ALA A 364 3.67 0.04 17.34
CA ALA A 364 2.28 -0.42 17.23
C ALA A 364 2.18 -1.94 17.08
N THR A 365 1.25 -2.55 17.83
CA THR A 365 0.89 -3.97 17.75
C THR A 365 -0.31 -4.20 16.83
N GLU A 366 -1.26 -3.27 16.77
CA GLU A 366 -2.45 -3.41 15.93
C GLU A 366 -3.09 -2.08 15.54
N LEU A 367 -3.86 -2.10 14.46
CA LEU A 367 -4.80 -1.07 14.06
C LEU A 367 -6.21 -1.65 14.14
N ARG A 368 -7.14 -0.95 14.80
CA ARG A 368 -8.56 -1.31 14.85
C ARG A 368 -9.33 -0.39 13.92
N ALA A 369 -10.25 -0.93 13.12
CA ALA A 369 -11.16 -0.14 12.29
C ALA A 369 -12.58 -0.68 12.39
N LYS A 370 -13.59 0.18 12.23
CA LYS A 370 -14.95 -0.26 11.93
C LYS A 370 -15.05 -0.57 10.44
N VAL A 371 -15.65 -1.72 10.14
CA VAL A 371 -15.85 -2.22 8.79
C VAL A 371 -17.34 -2.42 8.55
N ASP A 372 -17.91 -1.57 7.70
CA ASP A 372 -19.27 -1.72 7.19
C ASP A 372 -19.28 -2.68 6.01
N TRP A 373 -20.26 -3.58 5.98
CA TRP A 373 -20.44 -4.53 4.90
C TRP A 373 -21.80 -4.37 4.19
N TYR A 374 -21.75 -4.21 2.87
CA TYR A 374 -22.88 -4.00 1.99
C TYR A 374 -22.97 -5.20 1.02
N PRO A 375 -23.88 -6.17 1.22
CA PRO A 375 -24.02 -7.33 0.33
C PRO A 375 -24.34 -6.91 -1.12
N SER A 376 -23.88 -7.69 -2.11
CA SER A 376 -24.22 -7.47 -3.52
C SER A 376 -25.48 -8.26 -3.92
N GLU A 377 -26.41 -7.57 -4.57
CA GLU A 377 -27.63 -8.09 -5.20
C GLU A 377 -27.52 -7.99 -6.74
N PRO A 378 -26.53 -8.66 -7.39
CA PRO A 378 -26.21 -8.40 -8.77
C PRO A 378 -27.30 -8.91 -9.72
N PHE A 379 -27.42 -8.28 -10.89
CA PHE A 379 -28.35 -8.73 -11.94
C PHE A 379 -27.82 -8.46 -13.35
N THR A 380 -28.17 -9.35 -14.28
CA THR A 380 -27.79 -9.23 -15.69
C THR A 380 -28.84 -8.42 -16.47
N LEU A 381 -28.36 -7.48 -17.29
CA LEU A 381 -29.03 -6.97 -18.48
C LEU A 381 -28.48 -7.71 -19.71
N THR A 382 -29.32 -7.96 -20.71
CA THR A 382 -28.90 -8.57 -21.98
C THR A 382 -29.39 -7.71 -23.14
N LEU A 383 -28.45 -7.13 -23.88
CA LEU A 383 -28.73 -6.46 -25.14
C LEU A 383 -28.67 -7.47 -26.29
N ARG A 384 -29.51 -7.26 -27.30
CA ARG A 384 -29.47 -7.92 -28.61
C ARG A 384 -29.72 -6.84 -29.66
N PRO A 385 -28.69 -6.38 -30.38
CA PRO A 385 -28.86 -5.39 -31.44
C PRO A 385 -29.88 -5.81 -32.50
N ASP A 386 -30.66 -4.84 -32.94
CA ASP A 386 -31.60 -4.99 -34.06
C ASP A 386 -30.90 -4.83 -35.42
N ALA A 387 -31.68 -4.78 -36.49
CA ALA A 387 -31.17 -4.64 -37.86
C ALA A 387 -30.51 -3.27 -38.14
N ASP A 388 -30.76 -2.25 -37.31
CA ASP A 388 -30.14 -0.93 -37.35
C ASP A 388 -28.92 -0.84 -36.39
N GLY A 389 -28.50 -1.97 -35.81
CA GLY A 389 -27.39 -2.06 -34.87
C GLY A 389 -27.68 -1.52 -33.47
N LYS A 390 -28.96 -1.38 -33.08
CA LYS A 390 -29.37 -0.73 -31.83
C LYS A 390 -29.98 -1.70 -30.82
N ALA A 391 -29.73 -1.46 -29.53
CA ALA A 391 -30.40 -2.17 -28.45
C ALA A 391 -30.57 -1.28 -27.23
N SER A 392 -31.60 -1.53 -26.43
CA SER A 392 -31.67 -0.99 -25.07
C SER A 392 -32.30 -1.98 -24.10
N ALA A 393 -31.95 -1.86 -22.83
CA ALA A 393 -32.54 -2.63 -21.74
C ALA A 393 -32.55 -1.80 -20.45
N THR A 394 -33.61 -1.94 -19.66
CA THR A 394 -33.76 -1.28 -18.35
C THR A 394 -34.27 -2.29 -17.33
N ARG A 395 -33.64 -2.36 -16.15
CA ARG A 395 -34.04 -3.24 -15.05
C ARG A 395 -33.63 -2.64 -13.72
N ASN A 396 -34.53 -2.65 -12.74
CA ASN A 396 -34.29 -2.16 -11.37
C ASN A 396 -33.72 -0.71 -11.29
N GLY A 397 -33.98 0.13 -12.30
CA GLY A 397 -33.42 1.49 -12.37
C GLY A 397 -32.01 1.60 -12.96
N ALA A 398 -31.36 0.49 -13.34
CA ALA A 398 -30.21 0.51 -14.23
C ALA A 398 -30.66 0.40 -15.69
N SER A 399 -29.97 1.09 -16.60
CA SER A 399 -30.24 1.09 -18.03
C SER A 399 -28.96 0.96 -18.86
N ALA A 400 -29.11 0.37 -20.05
CA ALA A 400 -28.09 0.29 -21.06
C ALA A 400 -28.67 0.62 -22.43
N GLU A 401 -27.98 1.44 -23.22
CA GLU A 401 -28.29 1.78 -24.62
C GLU A 401 -27.05 1.52 -25.48
N PHE A 402 -27.18 0.69 -26.51
CA PHE A 402 -26.14 0.41 -27.51
C PHE A 402 -26.59 0.93 -28.87
N ARG A 403 -25.69 1.64 -29.56
CA ARG A 403 -25.97 2.27 -30.85
C ARG A 403 -24.71 2.39 -31.73
N PRO A 404 -24.85 2.42 -33.06
CA PRO A 404 -23.75 2.75 -33.96
C PRO A 404 -23.36 4.23 -33.86
N THR A 405 -22.10 4.52 -34.15
CA THR A 405 -21.50 5.85 -34.30
C THR A 405 -20.65 5.89 -35.58
N ASP A 406 -20.17 7.06 -36.01
CA ASP A 406 -19.40 7.18 -37.25
C ASP A 406 -18.08 6.37 -37.22
N ASP A 407 -17.47 6.22 -36.03
CA ASP A 407 -16.22 5.47 -35.81
C ASP A 407 -16.42 4.04 -35.25
N GLY A 408 -17.66 3.55 -35.12
CA GLY A 408 -17.96 2.22 -34.59
C GLY A 408 -19.29 2.14 -33.85
N TYR A 409 -19.23 1.89 -32.53
CA TYR A 409 -20.40 1.81 -31.66
C TYR A 409 -20.17 2.49 -30.32
N GLU A 410 -21.25 2.81 -29.63
CA GLU A 410 -21.28 3.38 -28.28
C GLU A 410 -22.25 2.58 -27.41
N LEU A 411 -21.80 2.23 -26.20
CA LEU A 411 -22.61 1.64 -25.14
C LEU A 411 -22.69 2.63 -23.97
N LEU A 412 -23.86 3.21 -23.75
CA LEU A 412 -24.16 4.08 -22.61
C LEU A 412 -24.79 3.25 -21.49
N LEU A 413 -24.28 3.41 -20.28
CA LEU A 413 -24.69 2.73 -19.06
C LEU A 413 -25.06 3.76 -17.99
N SER A 414 -26.12 3.52 -17.23
CA SER A 414 -26.59 4.38 -16.13
C SER A 414 -27.25 3.54 -15.04
N GLY A 415 -27.22 3.99 -13.78
CA GLY A 415 -27.65 3.19 -12.64
C GLY A 415 -28.00 3.96 -11.38
N LYS A 416 -28.18 3.20 -10.28
CA LYS A 416 -28.11 3.77 -8.93
C LYS A 416 -26.67 4.09 -8.59
N THR A 417 -26.47 5.04 -7.69
CA THR A 417 -25.19 5.27 -7.02
C THR A 417 -24.60 3.95 -6.49
N TRP A 418 -23.35 3.66 -6.83
CA TRP A 418 -22.65 2.40 -6.53
C TRP A 418 -23.07 1.16 -7.32
N ASP A 419 -23.85 1.31 -8.40
CA ASP A 419 -23.86 0.28 -9.46
C ASP A 419 -22.48 0.28 -10.16
N PHE A 420 -21.91 -0.92 -10.35
CA PHE A 420 -20.74 -1.15 -11.20
C PHE A 420 -21.12 -2.11 -12.33
N PHE A 421 -20.53 -1.92 -13.52
CA PHE A 421 -20.92 -2.64 -14.72
C PHE A 421 -19.78 -3.53 -15.22
N GLY A 422 -19.94 -4.85 -15.05
CA GLY A 422 -19.15 -5.83 -15.79
C GLY A 422 -19.70 -5.99 -17.21
N LEU A 423 -18.83 -6.09 -18.21
CA LEU A 423 -19.19 -6.33 -19.61
C LEU A 423 -18.75 -7.71 -20.09
N SER A 424 -19.54 -8.33 -20.96
CA SER A 424 -19.25 -9.61 -21.61
C SER A 424 -19.85 -9.64 -23.02
N PHE A 425 -19.00 -9.96 -24.00
CA PHE A 425 -19.32 -10.07 -25.43
C PHE A 425 -19.27 -11.55 -25.88
N PRO A 426 -19.71 -11.90 -27.10
CA PRO A 426 -19.74 -13.30 -27.55
C PRO A 426 -18.35 -13.93 -27.63
N GLU A 427 -18.24 -15.23 -27.33
CA GLU A 427 -16.97 -15.96 -27.40
C GLU A 427 -16.36 -15.85 -28.81
N GLY A 428 -15.11 -15.38 -28.89
CA GLY A 428 -14.40 -15.16 -30.15
C GLY A 428 -14.74 -13.85 -30.89
N SER A 429 -15.53 -12.94 -30.33
CA SER A 429 -15.77 -11.63 -30.94
C SER A 429 -14.54 -10.72 -30.80
N ASN A 430 -14.01 -10.20 -31.90
CA ASN A 430 -12.97 -9.17 -31.89
C ASN A 430 -13.61 -7.79 -31.64
N VAL A 431 -13.87 -7.48 -30.36
CA VAL A 431 -14.42 -6.19 -29.91
C VAL A 431 -13.39 -5.53 -29.01
N GLN A 432 -12.99 -4.31 -29.34
CA GLN A 432 -12.13 -3.47 -28.51
C GLN A 432 -12.92 -2.29 -27.98
N GLY A 433 -12.51 -1.72 -26.84
CA GLY A 433 -13.23 -0.61 -26.23
C GLY A 433 -12.42 0.33 -25.36
N GLN A 434 -13.02 1.50 -25.11
CA GLN A 434 -12.51 2.57 -24.25
C GLN A 434 -13.62 3.03 -23.31
N ILE A 435 -13.32 3.10 -22.00
CA ILE A 435 -14.31 3.37 -20.95
C ILE A 435 -14.10 4.79 -20.41
N TYR A 436 -15.12 5.63 -20.58
CA TYR A 436 -15.22 7.01 -20.11
C TYR A 436 -16.20 7.10 -18.93
N ALA A 437 -16.40 8.29 -18.37
CA ALA A 437 -17.53 8.55 -17.47
C ALA A 437 -18.88 8.54 -18.23
N ALA A 438 -19.98 8.92 -17.57
CA ALA A 438 -21.31 9.05 -18.19
C ALA A 438 -21.31 9.95 -19.44
N ASP A 439 -20.37 10.89 -19.53
CA ASP A 439 -19.96 11.60 -20.75
C ASP A 439 -18.43 11.53 -20.90
N SER A 440 -17.91 11.82 -22.09
CA SER A 440 -16.47 11.86 -22.35
C SER A 440 -15.77 13.04 -21.69
N GLY A 441 -16.45 14.18 -21.52
CA GLY A 441 -15.83 15.50 -21.40
C GLY A 441 -15.24 15.96 -22.75
N ALA A 442 -14.39 16.98 -22.69
CA ALA A 442 -13.73 17.53 -23.87
C ALA A 442 -12.84 16.50 -24.59
N ASP A 443 -12.81 16.54 -25.92
CA ASP A 443 -12.18 15.54 -26.81
C ASP A 443 -10.67 15.32 -26.59
N TRP A 444 -10.00 16.20 -25.84
CA TRP A 444 -8.58 16.09 -25.51
C TRP A 444 -8.30 15.34 -24.19
N LEU A 445 -9.33 14.93 -23.44
CA LEU A 445 -9.21 14.10 -22.23
C LEU A 445 -8.98 12.62 -22.56
N THR A 446 -8.13 11.95 -21.78
CA THR A 446 -7.98 10.49 -21.85
C THR A 446 -9.22 9.79 -21.24
N PRO A 447 -9.47 8.50 -21.56
CA PRO A 447 -10.54 7.73 -20.92
C PRO A 447 -10.42 7.69 -19.39
N THR A 448 -9.19 7.71 -18.86
CA THR A 448 -8.90 7.64 -17.42
C THR A 448 -9.18 8.98 -16.72
N GLU A 449 -8.80 10.12 -17.31
CA GLU A 449 -9.16 11.46 -16.80
C GLU A 449 -10.68 11.69 -16.91
N SER A 450 -11.29 11.22 -17.99
CA SER A 450 -12.75 11.21 -18.14
C SER A 450 -13.40 10.45 -16.98
N GLN A 451 -12.94 9.23 -16.66
CA GLN A 451 -13.45 8.47 -15.51
C GLN A 451 -13.19 9.14 -14.15
N ALA A 452 -12.17 9.99 -13.99
CA ALA A 452 -11.99 10.80 -12.78
C ALA A 452 -13.24 11.67 -12.50
N ARG A 453 -13.77 12.31 -13.55
CA ARG A 453 -14.90 13.25 -13.48
C ARG A 453 -16.18 12.61 -12.91
N ARG A 454 -16.31 11.28 -12.91
CA ARG A 454 -17.40 10.52 -12.24
C ARG A 454 -17.64 10.99 -10.81
N LEU A 455 -16.59 11.37 -10.08
CA LEU A 455 -16.67 11.88 -8.70
C LEU A 455 -17.65 13.07 -8.57
N ALA A 456 -17.74 13.94 -9.57
CA ALA A 456 -18.55 15.16 -9.54
C ALA A 456 -19.62 15.24 -10.66
N LEU A 457 -19.90 14.12 -11.35
CA LEU A 457 -20.99 14.03 -12.33
C LEU A 457 -22.34 13.67 -11.68
N PRO A 458 -23.48 13.99 -12.32
CA PRO A 458 -24.82 13.68 -11.79
C PRO A 458 -25.11 12.18 -11.65
N ASP A 459 -24.55 11.36 -12.55
CA ASP A 459 -24.54 9.90 -12.43
C ASP A 459 -23.10 9.42 -12.21
N TYR A 460 -22.75 9.16 -10.94
CA TYR A 460 -21.46 8.60 -10.54
C TYR A 460 -21.22 7.20 -11.10
N SER A 461 -22.28 6.42 -11.31
CA SER A 461 -22.20 5.03 -11.76
C SER A 461 -22.17 4.92 -13.29
N GLY A 462 -22.70 5.93 -14.00
CA GLY A 462 -22.80 5.96 -15.44
C GLY A 462 -21.46 5.92 -16.17
N LEU A 463 -21.45 5.24 -17.32
CA LEU A 463 -20.29 5.02 -18.17
C LEU A 463 -20.69 5.13 -19.65
N LYS A 464 -19.87 5.81 -20.43
CA LYS A 464 -19.83 5.74 -21.89
C LYS A 464 -18.70 4.80 -22.29
N VAL A 465 -19.02 3.75 -23.03
CA VAL A 465 -18.01 2.83 -23.59
C VAL A 465 -18.02 2.96 -25.11
N ALA A 466 -16.96 3.53 -25.66
CA ALA A 466 -16.74 3.54 -27.10
C ALA A 466 -16.21 2.16 -27.52
N LEU A 467 -16.69 1.63 -28.65
CA LEU A 467 -16.48 0.24 -29.07
C LEU A 467 -16.12 0.16 -30.56
N LYS A 468 -15.03 -0.55 -30.88
CA LYS A 468 -14.62 -0.91 -32.23
C LYS A 468 -14.88 -2.40 -32.45
N ALA A 469 -15.61 -2.72 -33.50
CA ALA A 469 -15.90 -4.08 -33.95
C ALA A 469 -16.17 -4.08 -35.45
N GLU A 470 -15.67 -5.08 -36.18
CA GLU A 470 -15.92 -5.23 -37.64
C GLU A 470 -17.39 -5.55 -37.95
N THR A 471 -18.12 -6.11 -36.98
CA THR A 471 -19.52 -6.52 -37.09
C THR A 471 -20.28 -6.17 -35.81
N VAL A 472 -21.60 -6.00 -35.93
CA VAL A 472 -22.50 -5.79 -34.79
C VAL A 472 -22.46 -7.03 -33.88
N PRO A 473 -22.16 -6.92 -32.57
CA PRO A 473 -22.20 -8.06 -31.66
C PRO A 473 -23.63 -8.64 -31.54
N GLU A 474 -23.81 -9.95 -31.74
CA GLU A 474 -25.16 -10.59 -31.69
C GLU A 474 -25.87 -10.42 -30.33
N LYS A 475 -25.07 -10.26 -29.26
CA LYS A 475 -25.50 -10.20 -27.86
C LYS A 475 -24.44 -9.43 -27.07
N ILE A 476 -24.85 -8.61 -26.12
CA ILE A 476 -23.97 -8.06 -25.09
C ILE A 476 -24.60 -8.37 -23.73
N GLU A 477 -23.82 -8.94 -22.82
CA GLU A 477 -24.23 -9.14 -21.43
C GLU A 477 -23.56 -8.12 -20.52
N ILE A 478 -24.36 -7.54 -19.64
CA ILE A 478 -23.94 -6.50 -18.72
C ILE A 478 -24.37 -6.97 -17.33
N ARG A 479 -23.40 -7.28 -16.47
CA ARG A 479 -23.64 -7.66 -15.08
C ARG A 479 -23.54 -6.40 -14.22
N VAL A 480 -24.69 -5.95 -13.72
CA VAL A 480 -24.78 -4.85 -12.76
C VAL A 480 -24.47 -5.46 -11.39
N GLU A 481 -23.30 -5.15 -10.85
CA GLU A 481 -23.00 -5.31 -9.43
C GLU A 481 -23.66 -4.15 -8.68
N ARG A 482 -24.58 -4.47 -7.78
CA ARG A 482 -25.31 -3.50 -6.98
C ARG A 482 -25.24 -3.88 -5.52
N TYR A 483 -24.86 -2.95 -4.67
CA TYR A 483 -24.81 -3.19 -3.23
C TYR A 483 -26.07 -2.69 -2.53
N ALA A 484 -26.36 -3.23 -1.35
CA ALA A 484 -27.39 -2.70 -0.47
C ALA A 484 -27.13 -1.21 -0.13
N GLU A 485 -28.19 -0.42 0.04
CA GLU A 485 -28.09 1.03 0.33
C GLU A 485 -27.62 1.32 1.77
N ASN A 486 -27.79 0.35 2.67
CA ASN A 486 -27.36 0.40 4.07
C ASN A 486 -26.49 -0.83 4.37
N PRO A 487 -25.53 -0.76 5.32
CA PRO A 487 -24.73 -1.92 5.67
C PRO A 487 -25.61 -2.98 6.36
N ALA A 488 -25.42 -4.25 5.99
CA ALA A 488 -26.10 -5.37 6.62
C ALA A 488 -25.46 -5.74 7.97
N THR A 489 -24.18 -5.41 8.16
CA THR A 489 -23.52 -5.40 9.47
C THR A 489 -22.36 -4.41 9.49
N THR A 490 -22.02 -3.97 10.69
CA THR A 490 -20.76 -3.25 11.00
C THR A 490 -20.02 -4.09 12.04
N ARG A 491 -18.75 -4.38 11.81
CA ARG A 491 -17.87 -5.09 12.77
C ARG A 491 -16.62 -4.25 13.03
N THR A 492 -16.14 -4.23 14.27
CA THR A 492 -14.76 -3.81 14.53
C THR A 492 -13.83 -4.94 14.09
N VAL A 493 -12.87 -4.64 13.22
CA VAL A 493 -11.81 -5.56 12.79
C VAL A 493 -10.48 -5.07 13.33
N THR A 494 -9.77 -5.96 14.03
CA THR A 494 -8.39 -5.75 14.45
C THR A 494 -7.45 -6.24 13.36
N PHE A 495 -6.52 -5.40 12.93
CA PHE A 495 -5.46 -5.70 11.98
C PHE A 495 -4.11 -5.71 12.71
N ARG A 496 -3.46 -6.87 12.82
CA ARG A 496 -2.21 -7.02 13.56
C ARG A 496 -1.01 -6.62 12.72
N THR A 497 -0.12 -5.79 13.27
CA THR A 497 1.19 -5.50 12.68
C THR A 497 2.12 -6.70 12.87
N GLU A 498 3.28 -6.72 12.19
CA GLU A 498 4.33 -7.74 12.45
C GLU A 498 4.77 -7.82 13.92
N ARG A 499 4.77 -6.69 14.64
CA ARG A 499 5.05 -6.66 16.07
C ARG A 499 3.90 -7.29 16.88
N GLY A 500 2.65 -7.04 16.51
CA GLY A 500 1.49 -7.69 17.12
C GLY A 500 1.42 -9.20 16.86
N LYS A 501 1.59 -9.62 15.60
CA LYS A 501 1.69 -11.03 15.17
C LYS A 501 2.76 -11.75 16.01
N ARG A 502 3.93 -11.14 16.19
CA ARG A 502 5.06 -11.72 16.95
C ARG A 502 4.84 -11.79 18.46
N LEU A 503 4.13 -10.83 19.06
CA LEU A 503 3.88 -10.75 20.51
C LEU A 503 2.63 -11.53 20.97
N ASP A 504 1.67 -11.79 20.09
CA ASP A 504 0.47 -12.58 20.41
C ASP A 504 0.81 -14.05 20.70
N PRO A 505 0.44 -14.63 21.86
CA PRO A 505 0.70 -16.05 22.13
C PRO A 505 -0.18 -17.00 21.30
N ASP A 506 -1.28 -16.50 20.72
CA ASP A 506 -2.22 -17.25 19.88
C ASP A 506 -1.80 -17.33 18.40
N THR A 507 -0.74 -16.64 18.00
CA THR A 507 -0.17 -16.65 16.63
C THR A 507 1.08 -17.54 16.57
N GLU A 508 1.06 -18.52 15.66
CA GLU A 508 2.23 -19.35 15.31
C GLU A 508 3.30 -18.46 14.63
N PRO A 509 4.53 -18.35 15.17
CA PRO A 509 5.58 -17.51 14.56
C PRO A 509 6.10 -18.08 13.23
N GLU A 510 6.63 -17.21 12.36
CA GLU A 510 7.21 -17.64 11.08
C GLU A 510 8.31 -18.70 11.27
N THR A 511 8.28 -19.76 10.44
CA THR A 511 9.25 -20.84 10.46
C THR A 511 10.65 -20.35 10.10
N ARG A 512 11.61 -20.47 11.03
CA ARG A 512 13.02 -20.15 10.78
C ARG A 512 13.92 -21.24 11.35
N SER A 513 14.69 -21.88 10.48
CA SER A 513 15.69 -22.88 10.87
C SER A 513 16.77 -22.28 11.77
N LEU A 514 17.18 -23.02 12.79
CA LEU A 514 18.37 -22.74 13.61
C LEU A 514 19.66 -22.75 12.76
N TYR A 515 19.66 -23.55 11.70
CA TYR A 515 20.77 -23.69 10.75
C TYR A 515 20.30 -23.19 9.36
N PRO A 516 20.46 -21.89 9.03
CA PRO A 516 19.99 -21.33 7.76
C PRO A 516 20.70 -21.95 6.54
N ASP A 517 22.01 -22.18 6.63
CA ASP A 517 22.84 -22.84 5.61
C ASP A 517 22.71 -24.39 5.63
N GLY A 518 21.61 -24.89 6.18
CA GLY A 518 21.34 -26.32 6.38
C GLY A 518 22.06 -26.90 7.60
N ALA A 519 21.42 -27.90 8.23
CA ALA A 519 21.96 -28.54 9.44
C ALA A 519 23.39 -29.10 9.23
N PRO A 520 24.27 -29.04 10.24
CA PRO A 520 25.56 -29.72 10.19
C PRO A 520 25.34 -31.24 10.17
N PRO A 521 26.17 -32.00 9.43
CA PRO A 521 26.03 -33.45 9.32
C PRO A 521 26.25 -34.17 10.66
N ALA A 522 25.63 -35.34 10.81
CA ALA A 522 25.93 -36.27 11.89
C ALA A 522 27.37 -36.80 11.76
N LEU A 523 28.00 -37.20 12.88
CA LEU A 523 29.42 -37.52 12.93
C LEU A 523 29.80 -38.79 12.14
N ASP A 524 28.84 -39.68 11.86
CA ASP A 524 28.96 -40.82 10.94
C ASP A 524 28.77 -40.43 9.47
N ALA A 525 27.90 -39.45 9.19
CA ALA A 525 27.67 -38.85 7.88
C ALA A 525 28.72 -37.80 7.47
N LEU A 526 29.58 -37.34 8.39
CA LEU A 526 30.57 -36.29 8.15
C LEU A 526 31.48 -36.60 6.94
N THR A 527 31.71 -35.57 6.11
CA THR A 527 32.55 -35.55 4.91
C THR A 527 33.38 -34.26 4.87
N PRO A 528 34.54 -34.25 4.17
CA PRO A 528 35.31 -33.03 3.92
C PRO A 528 34.58 -32.06 2.97
N GLU A 529 34.65 -30.76 3.29
CA GLU A 529 34.10 -29.64 2.51
C GLU A 529 35.24 -28.76 1.94
N GLY A 530 35.00 -28.07 0.82
CA GLY A 530 35.92 -27.09 0.21
C GLY A 530 37.05 -27.62 -0.68
N LEU A 531 37.08 -28.94 -0.93
CA LEU A 531 38.14 -29.62 -1.70
C LEU A 531 38.27 -29.12 -3.15
N ASP A 532 37.19 -28.62 -3.74
CA ASP A 532 37.13 -28.02 -5.08
C ASP A 532 38.00 -26.76 -5.20
N LEU A 533 38.15 -26.01 -4.11
CA LEU A 533 39.06 -24.85 -4.00
C LEU A 533 40.43 -25.23 -3.39
N ALA A 534 40.72 -26.54 -3.26
CA ALA A 534 41.83 -27.09 -2.49
C ALA A 534 41.90 -26.63 -1.01
N ALA A 535 40.79 -26.15 -0.45
CA ALA A 535 40.66 -25.99 1.00
C ALA A 535 40.25 -27.33 1.63
N LEU A 536 40.42 -27.46 2.94
CA LEU A 536 39.86 -28.59 3.68
C LEU A 536 39.16 -28.09 4.93
N ARG A 537 37.87 -28.38 5.03
CA ARG A 537 37.00 -28.02 6.14
C ARG A 537 36.16 -29.21 6.58
N PHE A 538 35.81 -29.24 7.86
CA PHE A 538 34.78 -30.13 8.40
C PHE A 538 33.83 -29.31 9.27
N ARG A 539 32.56 -29.26 8.89
CA ARG A 539 31.51 -28.50 9.57
C ARG A 539 30.76 -29.40 10.55
N LEU A 540 30.77 -29.03 11.82
CA LEU A 540 30.12 -29.75 12.93
C LEU A 540 29.09 -28.85 13.63
N ALA A 541 28.16 -29.45 14.37
CA ALA A 541 27.43 -28.72 15.40
C ALA A 541 28.40 -28.34 16.53
N THR A 542 28.32 -27.12 17.07
CA THR A 542 29.19 -26.64 18.16
C THR A 542 29.06 -27.49 19.44
N THR A 543 27.97 -28.25 19.60
CA THR A 543 27.83 -29.31 20.62
C THR A 543 28.84 -30.44 20.42
N GLN A 544 28.87 -31.03 19.22
CA GLN A 544 29.73 -32.17 18.91
C GLN A 544 31.20 -31.74 18.81
N ALA A 545 31.47 -30.55 18.27
CA ALA A 545 32.83 -30.03 18.13
C ALA A 545 33.57 -29.89 19.48
N LYS A 546 32.87 -29.51 20.57
CA LYS A 546 33.42 -29.47 21.94
C LYS A 546 33.92 -30.81 22.48
N HIS A 547 33.64 -31.91 21.79
CA HIS A 547 34.07 -33.26 22.13
C HIS A 547 35.03 -33.87 21.10
N CYS A 548 35.44 -33.12 20.07
CA CYS A 548 36.25 -33.60 18.94
C CYS A 548 37.55 -32.83 18.77
N GLU A 549 38.65 -33.54 18.55
CA GLU A 549 39.92 -32.99 18.08
C GLU A 549 40.16 -33.45 16.64
N ALA A 550 40.68 -32.56 15.78
CA ALA A 550 41.07 -32.88 14.41
C ALA A 550 42.58 -32.76 14.24
N GLY A 551 43.17 -33.70 13.51
CA GLY A 551 44.60 -33.78 13.29
C GLY A 551 44.97 -34.60 12.06
N LEU A 552 46.27 -34.72 11.81
CA LEU A 552 46.82 -35.56 10.76
C LEU A 552 47.33 -36.88 11.35
N ASP A 553 47.13 -37.98 10.64
CA ASP A 553 47.53 -39.34 11.08
C ASP A 553 49.07 -39.45 11.21
N GLU A 554 49.79 -38.69 10.38
CA GLU A 554 51.21 -38.37 10.51
C GLU A 554 51.39 -36.83 10.35
N PRO A 555 52.32 -36.17 11.08
CA PRO A 555 52.56 -34.73 10.91
C PRO A 555 53.08 -34.38 9.51
N VAL A 556 52.53 -33.31 8.92
CA VAL A 556 52.90 -32.81 7.59
C VAL A 556 53.28 -31.33 7.70
N SER A 557 54.39 -30.95 7.07
CA SER A 557 54.87 -29.56 7.01
C SER A 557 54.97 -29.09 5.56
N LEU A 558 54.46 -27.90 5.27
CA LEU A 558 54.45 -27.28 3.94
C LEU A 558 55.26 -25.98 3.94
N ALA A 559 56.24 -25.88 3.05
CA ALA A 559 57.14 -24.72 2.91
C ALA A 559 57.93 -24.31 4.18
N GLY A 560 57.93 -25.14 5.23
CA GLY A 560 58.60 -24.87 6.52
C GLY A 560 57.66 -24.61 7.70
N HIS A 561 56.34 -24.64 7.46
CA HIS A 561 55.28 -24.48 8.45
C HIS A 561 54.52 -25.79 8.64
N ASP A 562 54.14 -26.14 9.86
CA ASP A 562 53.33 -27.35 10.11
C ASP A 562 51.86 -27.13 9.70
N LEU A 563 51.20 -28.19 9.22
CA LEU A 563 49.78 -28.17 8.88
C LEU A 563 48.93 -28.57 10.10
N VAL A 564 48.03 -27.68 10.50
CA VAL A 564 47.23 -27.78 11.72
C VAL A 564 45.74 -27.57 11.42
N PHE A 565 44.86 -28.03 12.31
CA PHE A 565 43.44 -27.71 12.25
C PHE A 565 43.09 -26.58 13.22
N GLU A 566 42.67 -25.44 12.68
CA GLU A 566 42.14 -24.34 13.48
C GLU A 566 40.62 -24.48 13.67
N THR A 567 40.13 -24.13 14.85
CA THR A 567 38.73 -24.33 15.27
C THR A 567 37.96 -23.03 15.20
N GLN A 568 37.28 -22.81 14.08
CA GLN A 568 36.52 -21.59 13.80
C GLN A 568 35.04 -21.81 14.13
N ALA A 569 34.62 -21.35 15.31
CA ALA A 569 33.20 -21.34 15.69
C ALA A 569 32.46 -20.23 14.92
N ASP A 570 31.42 -20.60 14.17
CA ASP A 570 30.42 -19.64 13.73
C ASP A 570 29.27 -19.64 14.74
N GLU A 571 29.34 -18.67 15.63
CA GLU A 571 28.31 -18.39 16.61
C GLU A 571 26.95 -18.16 15.93
N ARG A 572 26.88 -17.45 14.80
CA ARG A 572 25.59 -17.05 14.19
C ARG A 572 24.77 -18.23 13.68
N THR A 573 25.40 -19.35 13.33
CA THR A 573 24.74 -20.59 12.94
C THR A 573 24.81 -21.69 14.02
N GLY A 574 25.51 -21.48 15.13
CA GLY A 574 25.75 -22.53 16.13
C GLY A 574 26.53 -23.74 15.56
N THR A 575 27.37 -23.49 14.56
CA THR A 575 28.26 -24.49 13.94
C THR A 575 29.72 -24.19 14.24
N THR A 576 30.58 -25.19 14.08
CA THR A 576 32.03 -25.05 14.20
C THR A 576 32.69 -25.69 13.00
N THR A 577 33.55 -24.92 12.33
CA THR A 577 34.36 -25.37 11.21
C THR A 577 35.76 -25.70 11.70
N LEU A 578 36.18 -26.95 11.48
CA LEU A 578 37.58 -27.37 11.65
C LEU A 578 38.26 -27.18 10.29
N GLN A 579 39.11 -26.16 10.16
CA GLN A 579 39.78 -25.80 8.91
C GLN A 579 41.26 -26.19 8.95
N LEU A 580 41.76 -26.84 7.89
CA LEU A 580 43.21 -27.07 7.74
C LEU A 580 43.90 -25.77 7.30
N GLU A 581 44.94 -25.36 8.03
CA GLU A 581 45.79 -24.22 7.70
C GLU A 581 47.26 -24.46 8.11
N THR A 582 48.17 -23.59 7.69
CA THR A 582 49.54 -23.56 8.23
C THR A 582 49.56 -22.96 9.63
N ASP A 583 50.55 -23.34 10.45
CA ASP A 583 50.76 -22.85 11.82
C ASP A 583 50.89 -21.31 11.99
N ASP A 584 51.09 -20.58 10.89
CA ASP A 584 51.12 -19.12 10.81
C ASP A 584 49.79 -18.48 10.37
N GLY A 585 48.77 -19.28 10.07
CA GLY A 585 47.45 -18.86 9.57
C GLY A 585 47.45 -18.32 8.13
N ILE A 586 48.58 -18.35 7.41
CA ILE A 586 48.69 -17.69 6.10
C ILE A 586 48.11 -18.54 4.97
N ARG A 587 48.19 -19.87 5.03
CA ARG A 587 47.83 -20.76 3.92
C ARG A 587 46.71 -21.73 4.28
N THR A 588 45.56 -21.54 3.62
CA THR A 588 44.33 -22.35 3.75
C THR A 588 43.99 -23.16 2.49
N HIS A 589 44.82 -23.09 1.44
CA HIS A 589 44.58 -23.71 0.12
C HIS A 589 45.81 -24.52 -0.34
N PHE A 590 45.61 -25.79 -0.71
CA PHE A 590 46.66 -26.81 -0.80
C PHE A 590 46.78 -27.47 -2.18
N TYR A 591 46.55 -26.70 -3.25
CA TYR A 591 46.68 -27.16 -4.64
C TYR A 591 47.99 -27.93 -4.90
N GLY A 592 47.87 -29.09 -5.55
CA GLY A 592 49.00 -29.96 -5.92
C GLY A 592 49.77 -30.57 -4.74
N HIS A 593 49.22 -30.55 -3.52
CA HIS A 593 49.84 -31.18 -2.35
C HIS A 593 49.69 -32.71 -2.39
N GLU A 594 50.68 -33.44 -1.84
CA GLU A 594 50.59 -34.89 -1.69
C GLU A 594 49.39 -35.30 -0.81
N PRO A 595 48.78 -36.49 -1.04
CA PRO A 595 47.64 -36.95 -0.25
C PRO A 595 47.93 -37.01 1.25
N ILE A 596 47.00 -36.53 2.07
CA ILE A 596 47.10 -36.54 3.54
C ILE A 596 46.01 -37.41 4.15
N THR A 597 46.30 -38.05 5.27
CA THR A 597 45.27 -38.76 6.07
C THR A 597 44.91 -37.90 7.27
N VAL A 598 43.63 -37.56 7.38
CA VAL A 598 43.07 -36.76 8.46
C VAL A 598 42.33 -37.68 9.43
N VAL A 599 42.49 -37.41 10.72
CA VAL A 599 41.75 -38.07 11.80
C VAL A 599 40.92 -37.01 12.52
N ILE A 600 39.65 -37.32 12.77
CA ILE A 600 38.79 -36.57 13.70
C ILE A 600 38.41 -37.55 14.81
N ASP A 601 39.03 -37.37 15.97
CA ASP A 601 38.85 -38.21 17.14
C ASP A 601 37.93 -37.50 18.14
N CYS A 602 36.72 -38.04 18.31
CA CYS A 602 35.74 -37.51 19.24
C CYS A 602 35.66 -38.37 20.49
N ALA A 603 35.90 -37.77 21.66
CA ALA A 603 35.87 -38.44 22.97
C ALA A 603 34.47 -38.92 23.38
N SER A 604 33.42 -38.35 22.78
CA SER A 604 32.02 -38.75 22.98
C SER A 604 31.18 -38.35 21.77
N VAL A 605 30.17 -39.16 21.44
CA VAL A 605 29.13 -38.81 20.45
C VAL A 605 27.94 -38.16 21.17
N VAL A 606 27.49 -37.01 20.68
CA VAL A 606 26.27 -36.34 21.16
C VAL A 606 25.07 -36.93 20.42
N SER A 607 24.27 -37.70 21.16
CA SER A 607 22.97 -38.19 20.70
C SER A 607 21.85 -37.23 21.09
N TRP A 608 20.68 -37.37 20.47
CA TRP A 608 19.49 -36.58 20.79
C TRP A 608 18.37 -37.52 21.18
N ARG A 609 17.87 -37.39 22.41
CA ARG A 609 16.71 -38.12 22.92
C ARG A 609 15.53 -37.16 23.11
N GLU A 610 14.32 -37.69 23.06
CA GLU A 610 13.13 -36.90 23.35
C GLU A 610 13.16 -36.42 24.82
N ALA A 611 12.78 -35.16 25.06
CA ALA A 611 12.69 -34.60 26.40
C ALA A 611 11.45 -35.14 27.14
N THR A 612 11.41 -35.03 28.48
CA THR A 612 10.21 -35.40 29.26
C THR A 612 9.07 -34.40 29.14
N GLU A 613 9.35 -33.16 28.73
CA GLU A 613 8.35 -32.09 28.70
C GLU A 613 7.50 -32.17 27.43
N THR A 614 6.18 -32.18 27.62
CA THR A 614 5.19 -32.27 26.55
C THR A 614 4.78 -30.90 26.05
N LEU A 615 4.83 -30.70 24.73
CA LEU A 615 4.31 -29.50 24.08
C LEU A 615 2.79 -29.37 24.25
N ASP A 616 2.30 -28.12 24.31
CA ASP A 616 0.87 -27.81 24.17
C ASP A 616 0.41 -28.17 22.75
N PRO A 617 -0.60 -29.04 22.54
CA PRO A 617 -1.06 -29.42 21.21
C PRO A 617 -1.75 -28.28 20.44
N GLU A 618 -2.31 -27.29 21.13
CA GLU A 618 -2.90 -26.10 20.51
C GLU A 618 -1.83 -25.03 20.21
N ARG A 619 -0.80 -24.92 21.07
CA ARG A 619 0.20 -23.83 21.04
C ARG A 619 1.66 -24.33 21.16
N PRO A 620 2.13 -25.30 20.35
CA PRO A 620 3.40 -25.98 20.60
C PRO A 620 4.63 -25.07 20.47
N TRP A 621 4.50 -23.90 19.82
CA TRP A 621 5.57 -22.90 19.75
C TRP A 621 5.86 -22.21 21.11
N LEU A 622 4.96 -22.29 22.10
CA LEU A 622 5.17 -21.76 23.44
C LEU A 622 5.92 -22.78 24.31
N ILE A 623 7.14 -22.43 24.74
CA ILE A 623 8.01 -23.30 25.53
C ILE A 623 8.24 -22.67 26.91
N ASP A 624 7.96 -23.43 27.98
CA ASP A 624 8.36 -23.03 29.33
C ASP A 624 9.85 -23.39 29.56
N PRO A 625 10.76 -22.40 29.71
CA PRO A 625 12.16 -22.68 30.00
C PRO A 625 12.36 -23.24 31.43
N GLU A 626 11.48 -22.93 32.38
CA GLU A 626 11.61 -23.37 33.77
C GLU A 626 11.27 -24.88 33.91
N ALA A 627 10.27 -25.38 33.16
CA ALA A 627 10.00 -26.82 33.03
C ALA A 627 11.19 -27.61 32.44
N LEU A 628 11.88 -27.05 31.42
CA LEU A 628 13.11 -27.63 30.87
C LEU A 628 14.32 -27.56 31.84
N GLY A 629 14.19 -26.84 32.95
CA GLY A 629 15.30 -26.55 33.85
C GLY A 629 16.39 -25.71 33.15
N ALA A 630 15.96 -24.72 32.38
CA ALA A 630 16.81 -23.70 31.75
C ALA A 630 16.53 -22.34 32.40
N ASP A 631 17.51 -21.79 33.11
CA ASP A 631 17.35 -20.50 33.79
C ASP A 631 17.52 -19.31 32.84
N SER A 632 17.00 -18.14 33.21
CA SER A 632 17.02 -16.95 32.35
C SER A 632 18.41 -16.36 32.08
N THR A 633 19.47 -16.82 32.77
CA THR A 633 20.86 -16.42 32.54
C THR A 633 21.65 -17.42 31.67
N MET A 634 21.07 -18.60 31.38
CA MET A 634 21.57 -19.50 30.35
C MET A 634 21.61 -18.78 29.01
N THR A 635 22.73 -18.91 28.28
CA THR A 635 22.85 -18.27 26.96
C THR A 635 22.08 -19.04 25.90
N ILE A 636 21.68 -18.38 24.81
CA ILE A 636 20.96 -19.01 23.68
C ILE A 636 21.80 -20.14 23.07
N GLY A 637 23.13 -19.99 23.03
CA GLY A 637 24.07 -21.01 22.62
C GLY A 637 24.15 -22.19 23.59
N ALA A 638 24.03 -21.95 24.90
CA ALA A 638 23.95 -23.02 25.90
C ALA A 638 22.59 -23.75 25.87
N PHE A 639 21.49 -23.03 25.63
CA PHE A 639 20.17 -23.61 25.43
C PHE A 639 20.14 -24.50 24.19
N ASN A 640 20.52 -23.97 23.02
CA ASN A 640 20.59 -24.72 21.75
C ASN A 640 21.65 -25.84 21.77
N ALA A 641 22.57 -25.82 22.72
CA ALA A 641 23.51 -26.91 22.96
C ALA A 641 22.93 -28.07 23.79
N ARG A 642 21.93 -27.79 24.64
CA ARG A 642 21.23 -28.80 25.46
C ARG A 642 19.91 -29.24 24.83
N PHE A 643 19.23 -28.37 24.09
CA PHE A 643 17.89 -28.59 23.56
C PHE A 643 17.80 -28.28 22.06
N ARG A 644 16.91 -28.98 21.37
CA ARG A 644 16.44 -28.64 20.02
C ARG A 644 14.92 -28.74 19.97
N LEU A 645 14.29 -27.66 19.55
CA LEU A 645 12.89 -27.64 19.12
C LEU A 645 12.88 -28.10 17.67
N VAL A 646 12.12 -29.15 17.33
CA VAL A 646 12.09 -29.70 15.96
C VAL A 646 10.69 -29.82 15.40
N ASP A 647 10.53 -29.50 14.11
CA ASP A 647 9.30 -29.66 13.35
C ASP A 647 8.99 -31.14 12.99
N ALA A 648 7.99 -31.35 12.13
CA ALA A 648 7.59 -32.67 11.65
C ALA A 648 8.67 -33.32 10.77
N GLU A 649 9.34 -32.52 9.95
CA GLU A 649 10.44 -32.89 9.05
C GLU A 649 11.75 -33.24 9.80
N GLY A 650 11.90 -32.72 11.03
CA GLY A 650 13.10 -32.87 11.87
C GLY A 650 14.08 -31.70 11.79
N THR A 651 13.70 -30.58 11.17
CA THR A 651 14.47 -29.33 11.16
C THR A 651 14.54 -28.76 12.57
N ALA A 652 15.74 -28.38 13.02
CA ALA A 652 15.87 -27.61 14.25
C ALA A 652 15.40 -26.17 14.02
N LEU A 653 14.46 -25.69 14.83
CA LEU A 653 13.89 -24.34 14.76
C LEU A 653 14.69 -23.36 15.63
N ALA A 654 14.80 -22.12 15.19
CA ALA A 654 15.38 -21.03 15.96
C ALA A 654 14.40 -20.55 17.06
N LEU A 655 14.92 -19.74 18.00
CA LEU A 655 14.07 -18.98 18.93
C LEU A 655 13.67 -17.62 18.33
N VAL A 656 12.63 -17.01 18.90
CA VAL A 656 12.14 -15.67 18.54
C VAL A 656 12.38 -14.71 19.72
N ALA A 657 12.88 -13.50 19.44
CA ALA A 657 12.96 -12.42 20.43
C ALA A 657 11.67 -11.56 20.39
N PRO A 658 11.18 -11.03 21.53
CA PRO A 658 10.01 -10.14 21.55
C PRO A 658 10.19 -8.85 20.74
N ASP A 659 11.40 -8.28 20.74
CA ASP A 659 11.74 -7.09 19.96
C ASP A 659 11.89 -7.35 18.45
N GLY A 660 12.05 -8.63 18.06
CA GLY A 660 12.20 -9.10 16.68
C GLY A 660 13.64 -9.19 16.19
N THR A 661 14.63 -8.92 17.05
CA THR A 661 16.04 -9.07 16.69
C THR A 661 16.44 -10.55 16.50
N PRO A 662 17.45 -10.85 15.68
CA PRO A 662 18.06 -12.17 15.62
C PRO A 662 18.92 -12.40 16.87
N LEU A 663 18.57 -13.42 17.67
CA LEU A 663 19.30 -13.82 18.87
C LEU A 663 20.68 -14.39 18.52
N ALA A 664 21.73 -13.88 19.15
CA ALA A 664 23.08 -14.43 19.11
C ALA A 664 23.28 -15.49 20.21
N PRO A 665 24.27 -16.40 20.12
CA PRO A 665 24.48 -17.45 21.13
C PRO A 665 24.87 -16.93 22.52
N ASP A 666 25.47 -15.75 22.59
CA ASP A 666 25.90 -15.11 23.84
C ASP A 666 24.81 -14.26 24.49
N ASP A 667 23.70 -14.00 23.78
CA ASP A 667 22.49 -13.47 24.40
C ASP A 667 21.95 -14.49 25.42
N THR A 668 21.14 -14.03 26.38
CA THR A 668 20.57 -14.88 27.42
C THR A 668 19.11 -15.21 27.14
N LEU A 669 18.58 -16.31 27.69
CA LEU A 669 17.16 -16.66 27.57
C LEU A 669 16.22 -15.55 28.06
N ALA A 670 16.68 -14.64 28.94
CA ALA A 670 15.94 -13.42 29.30
C ALA A 670 15.59 -12.52 28.09
N SER A 671 16.40 -12.51 27.03
CA SER A 671 16.12 -11.77 25.78
C SER A 671 15.17 -12.49 24.83
N ALA A 672 15.00 -13.81 24.98
CA ALA A 672 14.04 -14.64 24.24
C ALA A 672 12.70 -14.82 24.99
N ARG A 673 12.59 -14.31 26.23
CA ARG A 673 11.41 -14.48 27.09
C ARG A 673 10.37 -13.39 26.82
N PHE A 674 9.14 -13.80 26.56
CA PHE A 674 7.99 -12.93 26.38
C PHE A 674 7.33 -12.58 27.72
N ASP A 675 6.49 -11.55 27.75
CA ASP A 675 5.78 -11.11 28.97
C ASP A 675 4.80 -12.18 29.52
N ASP A 676 4.40 -13.15 28.69
CA ASP A 676 3.65 -14.35 29.08
C ASP A 676 4.49 -15.40 29.85
N GLY A 677 5.80 -15.17 30.01
CA GLY A 677 6.73 -16.03 30.73
C GLY A 677 7.40 -17.13 29.90
N HIS A 678 7.05 -17.32 28.62
CA HIS A 678 7.57 -18.38 27.77
C HIS A 678 8.69 -17.88 26.84
N ILE A 679 9.43 -18.81 26.24
CA ILE A 679 10.23 -18.56 25.03
C ILE A 679 9.49 -19.15 23.82
N ARG A 680 9.73 -18.62 22.62
CA ARG A 680 8.97 -19.01 21.42
C ARG A 680 9.82 -19.63 20.33
N ALA A 681 9.35 -20.76 19.79
CA ALA A 681 9.90 -21.37 18.59
C ALA A 681 9.57 -20.54 17.35
N ALA A 682 10.49 -20.47 16.38
CA ALA A 682 10.25 -19.91 15.07
C ALA A 682 9.66 -20.98 14.14
N GLY A 683 8.33 -21.11 14.14
CA GLY A 683 7.56 -22.17 13.49
C GLY A 683 6.92 -23.15 14.48
N ARG A 684 6.29 -24.19 13.96
CA ARG A 684 5.61 -25.24 14.74
C ARG A 684 6.57 -26.39 15.10
N PRO A 685 7.03 -26.54 16.35
CA PRO A 685 7.70 -27.76 16.76
C PRO A 685 6.68 -28.88 17.00
N GLU A 686 7.05 -30.11 16.66
CA GLU A 686 6.31 -31.32 17.04
C GLU A 686 6.97 -32.04 18.22
N ARG A 687 8.28 -31.81 18.47
CA ARG A 687 9.04 -32.42 19.58
C ARG A 687 10.10 -31.47 20.16
N ILE A 688 10.43 -31.71 21.44
CA ILE A 688 11.66 -31.21 22.07
C ILE A 688 12.64 -32.37 22.20
N LEU A 689 13.88 -32.17 21.76
CA LEU A 689 14.98 -33.11 21.94
C LEU A 689 15.98 -32.55 22.96
N GLU A 690 16.41 -33.36 23.92
CA GLU A 690 17.53 -33.05 24.82
C GLU A 690 18.80 -33.80 24.36
N ALA A 691 19.95 -33.12 24.44
CA ALA A 691 21.25 -33.67 24.11
C ALA A 691 21.71 -34.66 25.18
N ASP A 692 22.20 -35.83 24.75
CA ASP A 692 22.75 -36.86 25.61
C ASP A 692 24.14 -37.28 25.09
N ALA A 693 25.17 -36.82 25.78
CA ALA A 693 26.58 -37.06 25.44
C ALA A 693 27.00 -38.44 25.98
N GLY A 694 27.01 -39.43 25.09
CA GLY A 694 27.33 -40.82 25.43
C GLY A 694 28.81 -41.01 25.79
N SER A 695 29.12 -42.11 26.47
CA SER A 695 30.51 -42.47 26.85
C SER A 695 31.36 -43.02 25.69
N ASP A 696 30.77 -43.17 24.50
CA ASP A 696 31.37 -43.92 23.41
C ASP A 696 32.17 -42.98 22.49
N PRO A 697 33.51 -43.14 22.39
CA PRO A 697 34.32 -42.34 21.50
C PRO A 697 34.20 -42.82 20.05
N LEU A 698 34.29 -41.89 19.09
CA LEU A 698 34.24 -42.20 17.66
C LEU A 698 35.39 -41.51 16.91
N ALA A 699 36.16 -42.33 16.20
CA ALA A 699 37.24 -41.90 15.32
C ALA A 699 36.78 -41.94 13.85
N ARG A 700 36.92 -40.84 13.12
CA ARG A 700 36.73 -40.78 11.66
C ARG A 700 38.06 -40.54 10.97
N ARG A 701 38.42 -41.40 10.01
CA ARG A 701 39.59 -41.21 9.13
C ARG A 701 39.16 -40.87 7.71
N PHE A 702 39.88 -39.94 7.08
CA PHE A 702 39.65 -39.47 5.71
C PHE A 702 40.97 -39.43 4.94
N GLU A 703 41.05 -40.09 3.79
CA GLU A 703 42.13 -39.88 2.82
C GLU A 703 41.75 -38.67 1.95
N ILE A 704 42.53 -37.59 2.05
CA ILE A 704 42.29 -36.33 1.33
C ILE A 704 43.27 -36.20 0.18
N ARG A 705 42.76 -35.81 -0.99
CA ARG A 705 43.54 -35.47 -2.18
C ARG A 705 43.09 -34.10 -2.67
N PHE A 706 44.02 -33.16 -2.72
CA PHE A 706 43.76 -31.82 -3.23
C PHE A 706 43.86 -31.82 -4.77
N PRO A 707 43.09 -30.98 -5.47
CA PRO A 707 43.22 -30.83 -6.92
C PRO A 707 44.57 -30.20 -7.28
N ASP A 708 45.03 -30.46 -8.51
CA ASP A 708 46.17 -29.75 -9.09
C ASP A 708 45.89 -28.24 -9.19
N LEU A 709 46.94 -27.43 -9.24
CA LEU A 709 46.81 -25.98 -9.43
C LEU A 709 46.08 -25.70 -10.75
N PRO A 710 44.96 -24.95 -10.76
CA PRO A 710 44.19 -24.70 -11.97
C PRO A 710 45.06 -23.99 -13.01
N GLU A 711 45.04 -24.50 -14.25
CA GLU A 711 45.74 -23.86 -15.36
C GLU A 711 45.17 -22.46 -15.62
N PRO A 712 46.01 -21.42 -15.80
CA PRO A 712 45.54 -20.06 -16.03
C PRO A 712 44.84 -19.98 -17.41
N GLY A 713 43.52 -19.75 -17.40
CA GLY A 713 42.71 -19.65 -18.61
C GLY A 713 43.20 -18.55 -19.56
N GLU A 714 43.14 -18.81 -20.87
CA GLU A 714 43.77 -17.95 -21.90
C GLU A 714 43.12 -16.56 -22.05
N ASP A 715 41.93 -16.33 -21.49
CA ASP A 715 41.19 -15.06 -21.53
C ASP A 715 41.77 -13.95 -20.62
N ALA A 716 42.87 -14.21 -19.91
CA ALA A 716 43.57 -13.22 -19.08
C ALA A 716 44.61 -12.39 -19.86
N ARG A 717 44.17 -11.63 -20.88
CA ARG A 717 45.01 -10.66 -21.64
C ARG A 717 44.28 -9.40 -22.11
#